data_AF-A0A135I9C3-F1
#
_entry.id   AF-A0A135I9C3-F1
#
_cell.length_a   1.000
_cell.length_b   1.000
_cell.length_c   1.000
_cell.angle_alpha   90.00
_cell.angle_beta   90.00
_cell.angle_gamma   90.00
#
_symmetry.space_group_name_H-M   'P 1'
#
loop_
_entity.id
_entity.type
_entity.pdbx_description
1 polymer ?
#
loop_
_entity_poly.entity_id
_entity_poly.type
_entity_poly.pdbx_seq_one_letter_code
_entity_poly.pdbx_strand_id
1 'polypeptide(L)'
;MTYKSLALYLAILLVGCNNQDSNTTQVTPPIEKKKEEIFITSEKTTYSKNEKITLNTTEKTNDITWFFSNPSLLSKNTDGSYSANQIGSTEVYAKKGDTKSNSIQISINELVTSKTSSTLTFNLDIEKPSNTEINLVDSKPVTYSNIHLFSDIYFTRDGEKVYLVNNTLGPINTFYVSTSESNGGKRYSKLTLNSALDAKHVAEVEGAVFLEVFAKGNLPNIHLQNSLFSPRLTIGPENQNAQVSDYCSDISVRCYRPVLGDEINDYAVMAVNIKNIFNRKSFLDTAREYLKSHCSGFPDCVNYTGQLDHDLYTYLTMSTKTQNVIWQVFGNVYGAPQGLGVGYKPTLMKTYNDSYCLFNVRSCWASVQDRFVDKTSSFYKDLNFTLYNYILHETAHAYDLNHESGWAYGISDELENYLRDYLSTEKAQSLNNIEVAKHLIQVKEVSDKKIKFNILSENDALAEVKLMLISEAPVTYSADLDVMGNITLSLSEALTAPLYLIASVGDDDFLTTLRFNNEGIGLQKNTFTIGNQTFYVMNNDNEETQHLTPPQFFQKCLIGGGRPAYKSDVFKLYDFVKANFQSSAPISYNTIIAADGPSNNRFHYMQISDSGIDYHHYWTNSKIGADKSIICIQESDVVSLSNTQ
;
A
#
# COMPACT_ATOMS: atom_id res chain seq x y z
N MET A 1 -61.84 -1.08 -12.73
CA MET A 1 -62.07 -1.30 -14.18
C MET A 1 -61.05 -2.31 -14.68
N THR A 2 -61.43 -3.14 -15.65
CA THR A 2 -60.69 -4.34 -16.10
C THR A 2 -60.12 -4.18 -17.50
N TYR A 3 -58.90 -4.70 -17.75
CA TYR A 3 -58.43 -5.44 -18.94
C TYR A 3 -57.01 -5.92 -18.58
N LYS A 4 -56.62 -7.20 -18.44
CA LYS A 4 -56.76 -8.45 -19.23
C LYS A 4 -56.11 -8.42 -20.62
N SER A 5 -55.06 -9.24 -20.78
CA SER A 5 -54.43 -9.84 -22.00
C SER A 5 -52.91 -9.92 -21.79
N LEU A 6 -52.09 -10.82 -22.36
CA LEU A 6 -52.16 -12.21 -22.86
C LEU A 6 -50.66 -12.67 -22.97
N ALA A 7 -50.22 -13.93 -23.02
CA ALA A 7 -50.89 -15.24 -23.07
C ALA A 7 -50.02 -16.32 -22.36
N LEU A 8 -50.53 -17.55 -22.29
CA LEU A 8 -49.82 -18.81 -21.96
C LEU A 8 -49.93 -19.72 -23.19
N TYR A 9 -48.93 -20.57 -23.48
CA TYR A 9 -49.07 -21.63 -24.49
C TYR A 9 -48.77 -23.01 -23.92
N LEU A 10 -49.80 -23.85 -23.88
CA LEU A 10 -49.74 -25.30 -23.62
C LEU A 10 -50.89 -25.99 -24.38
N ALA A 11 -50.56 -26.95 -25.24
CA ALA A 11 -51.45 -27.96 -25.83
C ALA A 11 -50.52 -29.12 -26.24
N ILE A 12 -50.62 -30.36 -25.74
CA ILE A 12 -51.75 -31.31 -25.69
C ILE A 12 -52.30 -31.66 -27.07
N LEU A 13 -51.96 -32.88 -27.51
CA LEU A 13 -52.80 -33.70 -28.38
C LEU A 13 -52.76 -35.15 -27.87
N LEU A 14 -53.95 -35.73 -27.66
CA LEU A 14 -54.21 -37.13 -27.31
C LEU A 14 -55.25 -37.67 -28.30
N VAL A 15 -54.90 -38.66 -29.13
CA VAL A 15 -55.73 -39.75 -29.71
C VAL A 15 -54.71 -40.76 -30.29
N GLY A 16 -54.82 -42.09 -30.18
CA GLY A 16 -55.83 -42.93 -29.54
C GLY A 16 -55.39 -44.41 -29.56
N CYS A 17 -56.24 -45.30 -29.03
CA CYS A 17 -55.90 -46.71 -28.79
C CYS A 17 -55.73 -47.56 -30.06
N ASN A 18 -54.84 -48.55 -30.00
CA ASN A 18 -55.15 -49.88 -30.53
C ASN A 18 -54.34 -50.97 -29.83
N ASN A 19 -54.99 -52.08 -29.48
CA ASN A 19 -54.34 -53.27 -28.93
C ASN A 19 -53.75 -54.11 -30.06
N GLN A 20 -52.51 -54.58 -29.90
CA GLN A 20 -52.10 -55.85 -30.51
C GLN A 20 -51.00 -56.52 -29.68
N ASP A 21 -51.22 -57.78 -29.33
CA ASP A 21 -50.28 -58.60 -28.59
C ASP A 21 -49.01 -58.86 -29.40
N SER A 22 -47.84 -58.64 -28.79
CA SER A 22 -46.61 -59.29 -29.22
C SER A 22 -45.70 -59.54 -28.01
N ASN A 23 -45.30 -60.80 -27.84
CA ASN A 23 -44.28 -61.18 -26.86
C ASN A 23 -42.95 -60.53 -27.24
N THR A 24 -42.57 -59.47 -26.52
CA THR A 24 -41.19 -58.96 -26.52
C THR A 24 -40.50 -59.36 -25.22
N THR A 25 -39.55 -60.26 -25.35
CA THR A 25 -38.61 -60.63 -24.29
C THR A 25 -37.98 -59.38 -23.69
N GLN A 26 -38.08 -59.18 -22.37
CA GLN A 26 -37.29 -58.14 -21.70
C GLN A 26 -35.80 -58.50 -21.83
N VAL A 27 -35.15 -57.91 -22.84
CA VAL A 27 -33.70 -57.72 -22.81
C VAL A 27 -33.47 -56.53 -21.89
N THR A 28 -33.21 -56.82 -20.62
CA THR A 28 -32.58 -55.82 -19.73
C THR A 28 -31.33 -55.33 -20.45
N PRO A 29 -31.14 -54.02 -20.66
CA PRO A 29 -29.86 -53.52 -21.14
C PRO A 29 -28.76 -54.04 -20.19
N PRO A 30 -27.54 -54.32 -20.68
CA PRO A 30 -26.42 -54.50 -19.77
C PRO A 30 -26.41 -53.30 -18.84
N ILE A 31 -26.40 -53.55 -17.52
CA ILE A 31 -26.11 -52.49 -16.57
C ILE A 31 -24.68 -52.08 -16.89
N GLU A 32 -24.54 -51.01 -17.64
CA GLU A 32 -23.25 -50.41 -17.96
C GLU A 32 -22.64 -50.05 -16.62
N LYS A 33 -21.65 -50.84 -16.18
CA LYS A 33 -20.93 -50.58 -14.95
C LYS A 33 -20.37 -49.17 -15.08
N LYS A 34 -20.99 -48.23 -14.37
CA LYS A 34 -20.51 -46.86 -14.26
C LYS A 34 -19.01 -46.96 -13.94
N LYS A 35 -18.17 -46.51 -14.88
CA LYS A 35 -16.72 -46.63 -14.74
C LYS A 35 -16.35 -46.03 -13.38
N GLU A 36 -15.57 -46.77 -12.60
CA GLU A 36 -14.97 -46.21 -11.39
C GLU A 36 -14.06 -45.07 -11.84
N GLU A 37 -14.47 -43.82 -11.60
CA GLU A 37 -13.70 -42.63 -11.96
C GLU A 37 -12.84 -42.22 -10.76
N ILE A 38 -11.54 -42.46 -10.88
CA ILE A 38 -10.54 -42.01 -9.91
C ILE A 38 -10.28 -40.54 -10.19
N PHE A 39 -10.57 -39.66 -9.24
CA PHE A 39 -10.15 -38.28 -9.30
C PHE A 39 -9.06 -38.03 -8.27
N ILE A 40 -8.00 -37.34 -8.70
CA ILE A 40 -6.91 -36.89 -7.84
C ILE A 40 -6.94 -35.38 -7.66
N THR A 41 -6.54 -34.96 -6.47
CA THR A 41 -6.37 -33.55 -6.09
C THR A 41 -5.08 -33.40 -5.29
N SER A 42 -4.58 -32.17 -5.25
CA SER A 42 -3.46 -31.76 -4.40
C SER A 42 -3.88 -30.48 -3.68
N GLU A 43 -3.36 -30.24 -2.48
CA GLU A 43 -3.65 -29.00 -1.73
C GLU A 43 -3.16 -27.76 -2.47
N LYS A 44 -2.08 -27.90 -3.24
CA LYS A 44 -1.56 -26.91 -4.19
C LYS A 44 -0.80 -27.60 -5.33
N THR A 45 -0.48 -26.84 -6.37
CA THR A 45 0.26 -27.33 -7.56
C THR A 45 1.74 -26.94 -7.55
N THR A 46 2.19 -26.06 -6.66
CA THR A 46 3.62 -25.71 -6.57
C THR A 46 4.15 -25.86 -5.16
N TYR A 47 5.34 -26.46 -5.05
CA TYR A 47 6.00 -26.78 -3.78
C TYR A 47 7.39 -26.20 -3.73
N SER A 48 7.86 -25.91 -2.52
CA SER A 48 9.23 -25.51 -2.25
C SER A 48 10.11 -26.76 -2.23
N LYS A 49 11.40 -26.63 -2.55
CA LYS A 49 12.36 -27.72 -2.37
C LYS A 49 12.39 -28.17 -0.90
N ASN A 50 12.37 -29.48 -0.69
CA ASN A 50 12.19 -30.20 0.58
C ASN A 50 10.80 -30.07 1.23
N GLU A 51 9.82 -29.44 0.57
CA GLU A 51 8.44 -29.37 1.08
C GLU A 51 7.71 -30.72 0.94
N LYS A 52 6.79 -30.97 1.86
CA LYS A 52 5.93 -32.15 1.88
C LYS A 52 4.72 -31.96 0.96
N ILE A 53 4.47 -32.94 0.11
CA ILE A 53 3.35 -32.99 -0.84
C ILE A 53 2.35 -34.05 -0.38
N THR A 54 1.11 -33.63 -0.17
CA THR A 54 -0.03 -34.52 0.12
C THR A 54 -0.90 -34.63 -1.13
N LEU A 55 -0.96 -35.84 -1.70
CA LEU A 55 -1.81 -36.15 -2.86
C LEU A 55 -3.04 -36.92 -2.39
N ASN A 56 -4.22 -36.41 -2.73
CA ASN A 56 -5.51 -36.97 -2.32
C ASN A 56 -6.20 -37.63 -3.52
N THR A 57 -7.02 -38.64 -3.27
CA THR A 57 -7.93 -39.21 -4.28
C THR A 57 -9.34 -39.39 -3.73
N THR A 58 -10.33 -39.48 -4.62
CA THR A 58 -11.72 -39.81 -4.27
C THR A 58 -11.89 -41.20 -3.64
N GLU A 59 -10.94 -42.11 -3.83
CA GLU A 59 -10.92 -43.43 -3.17
C GLU A 59 -9.80 -43.53 -2.13
N LYS A 60 -10.15 -43.87 -0.89
CA LYS A 60 -9.20 -44.20 0.18
C LYS A 60 -8.94 -45.71 0.22
N THR A 61 -8.33 -46.24 -0.85
CA THR A 61 -7.93 -47.65 -0.95
C THR A 61 -6.41 -47.79 -1.08
N ASN A 62 -5.84 -48.89 -0.60
CA ASN A 62 -4.39 -49.13 -0.64
C ASN A 62 -3.88 -49.53 -2.04
N ASP A 63 -4.78 -49.75 -2.99
CA ASP A 63 -4.48 -50.34 -4.32
C ASP A 63 -4.17 -49.27 -5.40
N ILE A 64 -3.99 -48.01 -4.98
CA ILE A 64 -3.72 -46.88 -5.88
C ILE A 64 -2.20 -46.74 -6.12
N THR A 65 -1.81 -46.83 -7.39
CA THR A 65 -0.44 -46.57 -7.84
C THR A 65 -0.34 -45.15 -8.40
N TRP A 66 0.60 -44.35 -7.87
CA TRP A 66 0.90 -43.01 -8.36
C TRP A 66 2.00 -43.02 -9.43
N PHE A 67 1.85 -42.20 -10.45
CA PHE A 67 2.77 -42.04 -11.57
C PHE A 67 3.18 -40.58 -11.72
N PHE A 68 4.45 -40.37 -12.06
CA PHE A 68 5.10 -39.07 -12.17
C PHE A 68 5.85 -39.03 -13.50
N SER A 69 5.64 -38.00 -14.33
CA SER A 69 6.39 -37.87 -15.60
C SER A 69 7.87 -37.59 -15.37
N ASN A 70 8.22 -36.95 -14.25
CA ASN A 70 9.59 -36.82 -13.77
C ASN A 70 9.71 -37.28 -12.30
N PRO A 71 10.02 -38.57 -12.06
CA PRO A 71 10.06 -39.12 -10.71
C PRO A 71 11.29 -38.70 -9.89
N SER A 72 12.34 -38.10 -10.48
CA SER A 72 13.50 -37.64 -9.68
C SER A 72 13.20 -36.42 -8.81
N LEU A 73 12.12 -35.69 -9.14
CA LEU A 73 11.66 -34.53 -8.39
C LEU A 73 11.08 -34.90 -7.02
N LEU A 74 10.61 -36.14 -6.83
CA LEU A 74 9.81 -36.55 -5.68
C LEU A 74 10.28 -37.87 -5.05
N SER A 75 10.37 -37.94 -3.73
CA SER A 75 10.54 -39.20 -2.97
C SER A 75 9.30 -39.48 -2.15
N LYS A 76 8.89 -40.75 -2.06
CA LYS A 76 7.77 -41.14 -1.19
C LYS A 76 8.25 -41.27 0.26
N ASN A 77 7.56 -40.61 1.18
CA ASN A 77 7.80 -40.66 2.61
C ASN A 77 7.15 -41.90 3.25
N THR A 78 7.56 -42.24 4.46
CA THR A 78 7.04 -43.39 5.23
C THR A 78 5.56 -43.28 5.60
N ASP A 79 5.03 -42.06 5.68
CA ASP A 79 3.61 -41.77 5.95
C ASP A 79 2.72 -41.75 4.69
N GLY A 80 3.29 -42.06 3.51
CA GLY A 80 2.59 -42.09 2.24
C GLY A 80 2.54 -40.75 1.48
N SER A 81 2.99 -39.65 2.10
CA SER A 81 3.20 -38.37 1.40
C SER A 81 4.44 -38.41 0.49
N TYR A 82 4.74 -37.31 -0.20
CA TYR A 82 5.95 -37.16 -1.01
C TYR A 82 6.79 -35.97 -0.53
N SER A 83 8.09 -35.96 -0.79
CA SER A 83 9.02 -34.85 -0.51
C SER A 83 9.62 -34.30 -1.81
N ALA A 84 9.66 -32.98 -1.92
CA ALA A 84 10.05 -32.24 -3.12
C ALA A 84 11.59 -32.06 -3.28
N ASN A 85 12.30 -33.07 -3.77
CA ASN A 85 13.77 -33.12 -3.70
C ASN A 85 14.52 -32.23 -4.71
N GLN A 86 13.94 -32.01 -5.90
CA GLN A 86 14.60 -31.31 -7.01
C GLN A 86 13.67 -30.30 -7.66
N ILE A 87 14.24 -29.22 -8.18
CA ILE A 87 13.54 -28.15 -8.88
C ILE A 87 13.11 -28.64 -10.27
N GLY A 88 11.92 -28.27 -10.72
CA GLY A 88 11.38 -28.64 -12.03
C GLY A 88 9.87 -28.84 -12.00
N SER A 89 9.28 -29.41 -13.06
CA SER A 89 7.87 -29.79 -13.07
C SER A 89 7.66 -31.26 -13.44
N THR A 90 6.61 -31.86 -12.89
CA THR A 90 6.17 -33.23 -13.17
C THR A 90 4.65 -33.27 -13.32
N GLU A 91 4.16 -34.01 -14.31
CA GLU A 91 2.76 -34.39 -14.40
C GLU A 91 2.53 -35.58 -13.46
N VAL A 92 1.44 -35.55 -12.69
CA VAL A 92 1.07 -36.58 -11.73
C VAL A 92 -0.30 -37.14 -12.07
N TYR A 93 -0.43 -38.47 -12.06
CA TYR A 93 -1.70 -39.17 -12.18
C TYR A 93 -1.69 -40.46 -11.35
N ALA A 94 -2.86 -41.01 -11.05
CA ALA A 94 -3.03 -42.28 -10.36
C ALA A 94 -3.62 -43.36 -11.29
N LYS A 95 -3.39 -44.63 -10.94
CA LYS A 95 -4.11 -45.78 -11.50
C LYS A 95 -4.55 -46.76 -10.42
N LYS A 96 -5.67 -47.44 -10.69
CA LYS A 96 -6.16 -48.64 -9.99
C LYS A 96 -6.59 -49.63 -11.07
N GLY A 97 -5.83 -50.72 -11.23
CA GLY A 97 -5.94 -51.57 -12.43
C GLY A 97 -5.72 -50.76 -13.72
N ASP A 98 -6.63 -50.93 -14.69
CA ASP A 98 -6.56 -50.26 -16.00
C ASP A 98 -7.12 -48.82 -16.00
N THR A 99 -7.81 -48.39 -14.92
CA THR A 99 -8.36 -47.04 -14.81
C THR A 99 -7.25 -46.03 -14.50
N LYS A 100 -7.13 -44.98 -15.33
CA LYS A 100 -6.29 -43.79 -15.09
C LYS A 100 -7.15 -42.64 -14.55
N SER A 101 -6.65 -41.87 -13.59
CA SER A 101 -7.26 -40.62 -13.14
C SER A 101 -7.08 -39.46 -14.13
N ASN A 102 -7.65 -38.30 -13.78
CA ASN A 102 -7.16 -37.01 -14.27
C ASN A 102 -5.66 -36.83 -13.94
N SER A 103 -4.99 -35.98 -14.71
CA SER A 103 -3.64 -35.53 -14.41
C SER A 103 -3.66 -34.19 -13.69
N ILE A 104 -2.65 -33.92 -12.87
CA ILE A 104 -2.33 -32.59 -12.33
C ILE A 104 -0.85 -32.27 -12.61
N GLN A 105 -0.51 -31.02 -12.86
CA GLN A 105 0.89 -30.59 -12.98
C GLN A 105 1.39 -30.11 -11.62
N ILE A 106 2.55 -30.62 -11.20
CA ILE A 106 3.23 -30.19 -9.98
C ILE A 106 4.54 -29.52 -10.36
N SER A 107 4.74 -28.31 -9.88
CA SER A 107 6.00 -27.55 -9.98
C SER A 107 6.74 -27.56 -8.65
N ILE A 108 8.06 -27.59 -8.69
CA ILE A 108 8.93 -27.54 -7.51
C ILE A 108 9.92 -26.42 -7.73
N ASN A 109 9.85 -25.42 -6.86
CA ASN A 109 10.66 -24.20 -6.89
C ASN A 109 11.71 -24.23 -5.77
N GLU A 110 12.78 -23.45 -5.92
CA GLU A 110 13.76 -23.31 -4.84
C GLU A 110 13.13 -22.56 -3.65
N LEU A 111 13.48 -22.96 -2.43
CA LEU A 111 13.18 -22.15 -1.25
C LEU A 111 14.14 -20.95 -1.26
N VAL A 112 13.62 -19.75 -1.44
CA VAL A 112 14.45 -18.54 -1.50
C VAL A 112 14.65 -18.02 -0.08
N THR A 113 15.77 -18.38 0.52
CA THR A 113 16.31 -17.66 1.68
C THR A 113 16.99 -16.39 1.16
N SER A 114 16.21 -15.31 0.97
CA SER A 114 16.79 -14.02 0.61
C SER A 114 17.49 -13.42 1.82
N LYS A 115 18.69 -12.88 1.62
CA LYS A 115 19.45 -12.27 2.73
C LYS A 115 18.77 -11.01 3.27
N THR A 116 18.11 -10.25 2.40
CA THR A 116 17.36 -9.01 2.66
C THR A 116 16.64 -8.54 1.39
N SER A 117 17.29 -8.68 0.23
CA SER A 117 16.73 -8.36 -1.08
C SER A 117 16.78 -9.57 -2.03
N SER A 118 15.82 -9.64 -2.95
CA SER A 118 15.70 -10.66 -3.99
C SER A 118 14.80 -10.16 -5.12
N THR A 119 15.01 -10.66 -6.34
CA THR A 119 14.15 -10.35 -7.50
C THR A 119 13.58 -11.64 -8.06
N LEU A 120 12.26 -11.67 -8.25
CA LEU A 120 11.55 -12.71 -8.97
C LEU A 120 11.14 -12.18 -10.35
N THR A 121 11.22 -13.03 -11.36
CA THR A 121 10.77 -12.73 -12.72
C THR A 121 9.66 -13.69 -13.11
N PHE A 122 8.53 -13.16 -13.56
CA PHE A 122 7.40 -13.92 -14.06
C PHE A 122 7.05 -13.46 -15.47
N ASN A 123 6.58 -14.36 -16.33
CA ASN A 123 5.91 -13.99 -17.58
C ASN A 123 4.41 -14.18 -17.34
N LEU A 124 3.66 -13.09 -17.24
CA LEU A 124 2.24 -13.09 -16.85
C LEU A 124 1.38 -12.63 -18.01
N ASP A 125 0.25 -13.29 -18.24
CA ASP A 125 -0.85 -12.69 -19.00
C ASP A 125 -1.59 -11.74 -18.04
N ILE A 126 -1.47 -10.44 -18.27
CA ILE A 126 -1.84 -9.42 -17.28
C ILE A 126 -3.24 -8.89 -17.56
N GLU A 127 -4.11 -8.95 -16.54
CA GLU A 127 -5.45 -8.38 -16.60
C GLU A 127 -5.39 -6.84 -16.65
N LYS A 128 -6.24 -6.24 -17.48
CA LYS A 128 -6.41 -4.78 -17.49
C LYS A 128 -7.34 -4.33 -16.36
N PRO A 129 -6.98 -3.27 -15.61
CA PRO A 129 -7.93 -2.65 -14.68
C PRO A 129 -9.09 -2.05 -15.49
N SER A 130 -10.33 -2.17 -15.01
CA SER A 130 -11.46 -1.51 -15.68
C SER A 130 -11.29 0.00 -15.62
N ASN A 131 -11.27 0.67 -16.77
CA ASN A 131 -11.25 2.12 -16.85
C ASN A 131 -12.66 2.70 -16.71
N THR A 132 -12.81 3.80 -16.00
CA THR A 132 -14.06 4.56 -15.86
C THR A 132 -13.71 6.03 -15.95
N GLU A 133 -14.35 6.74 -16.88
CA GLU A 133 -14.26 8.18 -16.96
C GLU A 133 -15.26 8.81 -15.97
N ILE A 134 -14.83 9.85 -15.26
CA ILE A 134 -15.69 10.63 -14.37
C ILE A 134 -15.63 12.11 -14.76
N ASN A 135 -16.80 12.77 -14.75
CA ASN A 135 -16.87 14.19 -15.05
C ASN A 135 -16.72 15.00 -13.77
N LEU A 136 -15.89 16.03 -13.80
CA LEU A 136 -15.76 17.01 -12.73
C LEU A 136 -16.51 18.30 -13.11
N VAL A 137 -17.29 18.82 -12.16
CA VAL A 137 -17.97 20.12 -12.26
C VAL A 137 -17.75 20.94 -10.98
N ASP A 138 -18.02 22.25 -11.05
CA ASP A 138 -17.93 23.17 -9.89
C ASP A 138 -16.63 23.09 -9.08
N SER A 139 -15.48 22.94 -9.78
CA SER A 139 -14.15 22.95 -9.18
C SER A 139 -13.89 24.28 -8.45
N LYS A 140 -13.45 24.18 -7.18
CA LYS A 140 -13.16 25.32 -6.32
C LYS A 140 -11.97 25.03 -5.39
N PRO A 141 -11.17 26.05 -5.00
CA PRO A 141 -10.10 25.88 -4.03
C PRO A 141 -10.62 25.37 -2.67
N VAL A 142 -9.82 24.55 -1.99
CA VAL A 142 -10.03 24.19 -0.56
C VAL A 142 -9.18 25.06 0.36
N THR A 143 -9.47 25.03 1.67
CA THR A 143 -8.68 25.71 2.69
C THR A 143 -7.22 25.26 2.63
N TYR A 144 -6.30 26.22 2.55
CA TYR A 144 -4.87 25.98 2.56
C TYR A 144 -4.44 25.22 3.84
N SER A 145 -3.61 24.21 3.64
CA SER A 145 -2.81 23.56 4.67
C SER A 145 -1.36 23.66 4.21
N ASN A 146 -0.49 24.16 5.09
CA ASN A 146 0.97 24.14 4.89
C ASN A 146 1.57 22.73 5.02
N ILE A 147 0.76 21.75 5.42
CA ILE A 147 1.11 20.34 5.49
C ILE A 147 0.52 19.63 4.28
N HIS A 148 1.33 18.79 3.64
CA HIS A 148 1.03 18.12 2.40
C HIS A 148 1.41 16.64 2.47
N LEU A 149 0.51 15.79 1.95
CA LEU A 149 0.78 14.39 1.65
C LEU A 149 0.46 14.17 0.17
N PHE A 150 1.29 13.41 -0.54
CA PHE A 150 1.01 13.04 -1.93
C PHE A 150 -0.18 12.08 -2.08
N SER A 151 -0.66 11.51 -0.97
CA SER A 151 -1.87 10.69 -0.90
C SER A 151 -3.08 11.43 -0.31
N ASP A 152 -3.05 12.76 -0.19
CA ASP A 152 -4.20 13.54 0.28
C ASP A 152 -5.22 13.77 -0.85
N ILE A 153 -5.74 12.66 -1.38
CA ILE A 153 -6.80 12.60 -2.39
C ILE A 153 -7.88 11.69 -1.84
N TYR A 154 -9.13 12.16 -1.78
CA TYR A 154 -10.23 11.36 -1.28
C TYR A 154 -11.58 11.81 -1.84
N PHE A 155 -12.56 10.91 -1.76
CA PHE A 155 -13.96 11.27 -2.01
C PHE A 155 -14.64 11.68 -0.70
N THR A 156 -15.51 12.67 -0.77
CA THR A 156 -16.44 13.05 0.31
C THR A 156 -17.86 13.16 -0.23
N ARG A 157 -18.86 13.24 0.65
CA ARG A 157 -20.28 13.28 0.29
C ARG A 157 -21.01 14.34 1.10
N ASP A 158 -21.82 15.15 0.42
CA ASP A 158 -22.78 16.08 1.05
C ASP A 158 -24.18 15.80 0.46
N GLY A 159 -25.07 15.28 1.30
CA GLY A 159 -26.35 14.72 0.85
C GLY A 159 -26.17 13.61 -0.20
N GLU A 160 -26.71 13.83 -1.40
CA GLU A 160 -26.59 12.93 -2.55
C GLU A 160 -25.36 13.24 -3.44
N LYS A 161 -24.74 14.41 -3.27
CA LYS A 161 -23.61 14.87 -4.10
C LYS A 161 -22.31 14.25 -3.60
N VAL A 162 -21.49 13.75 -4.53
CA VAL A 162 -20.15 13.22 -4.26
C VAL A 162 -19.13 14.21 -4.77
N TYR A 163 -18.09 14.46 -3.98
CA TYR A 163 -16.99 15.36 -4.30
C TYR A 163 -15.67 14.61 -4.31
N LEU A 164 -14.81 14.93 -5.26
CA LEU A 164 -13.40 14.54 -5.25
C LEU A 164 -12.58 15.71 -4.71
N VAL A 165 -11.79 15.46 -3.66
CA VAL A 165 -10.86 16.42 -3.07
C VAL A 165 -9.44 16.05 -3.48
N ASN A 166 -8.71 17.00 -4.04
CA ASN A 166 -7.26 16.95 -4.23
C ASN A 166 -6.60 17.96 -3.28
N ASN A 167 -6.15 17.52 -2.11
CA ASN A 167 -5.41 18.35 -1.15
C ASN A 167 -3.88 18.14 -1.25
N THR A 168 -3.40 17.57 -2.35
CA THR A 168 -1.96 17.37 -2.60
C THR A 168 -1.26 18.67 -3.05
N LEU A 169 -0.02 18.55 -3.54
CA LEU A 169 0.77 19.66 -4.12
C LEU A 169 0.65 19.78 -5.65
N GLY A 170 0.13 18.77 -6.34
CA GLY A 170 0.05 18.75 -7.81
C GLY A 170 -1.37 18.49 -8.31
N PRO A 171 -1.69 18.87 -9.55
CA PRO A 171 -2.92 18.44 -10.20
C PRO A 171 -2.98 16.91 -10.33
N ILE A 172 -4.19 16.38 -10.43
CA ILE A 172 -4.45 14.95 -10.66
C ILE A 172 -5.39 14.81 -11.86
N ASN A 173 -5.12 13.84 -12.73
CA ASN A 173 -5.93 13.55 -13.92
C ASN A 173 -6.39 12.08 -13.99
N THR A 174 -5.77 11.22 -13.20
CA THR A 174 -5.94 9.77 -13.25
C THR A 174 -5.46 9.17 -11.94
N PHE A 175 -6.19 8.19 -11.42
CA PHE A 175 -5.79 7.41 -10.24
C PHE A 175 -6.60 6.11 -10.18
N TYR A 176 -6.19 5.19 -9.33
CA TYR A 176 -6.91 3.93 -9.16
C TYR A 176 -7.75 3.93 -7.90
N VAL A 177 -8.87 3.22 -7.95
CA VAL A 177 -9.76 3.02 -6.81
C VAL A 177 -10.04 1.54 -6.58
N SER A 178 -10.38 1.18 -5.34
CA SER A 178 -10.97 -0.13 -5.04
C SER A 178 -12.41 -0.01 -4.55
N THR A 179 -13.28 -0.90 -5.01
CA THR A 179 -14.58 -1.20 -4.40
C THR A 179 -14.60 -2.58 -3.77
N SER A 180 -15.36 -2.72 -2.68
CA SER A 180 -15.72 -4.02 -2.12
C SER A 180 -16.73 -4.71 -3.04
N GLU A 181 -16.45 -5.95 -3.41
CA GLU A 181 -17.37 -6.84 -4.10
C GLU A 181 -18.27 -7.58 -3.11
N SER A 182 -19.40 -8.12 -3.58
CA SER A 182 -20.39 -8.83 -2.74
C SER A 182 -19.88 -10.15 -2.14
N ASN A 183 -18.75 -10.66 -2.62
CA ASN A 183 -18.01 -11.82 -2.11
C ASN A 183 -16.93 -11.46 -1.08
N GLY A 184 -16.79 -10.17 -0.70
CA GLY A 184 -15.72 -9.66 0.16
C GLY A 184 -14.39 -9.34 -0.55
N GLY A 185 -14.30 -9.60 -1.85
CA GLY A 185 -13.16 -9.22 -2.69
C GLY A 185 -13.04 -7.71 -2.90
N LYS A 186 -11.92 -7.28 -3.49
CA LYS A 186 -11.70 -5.89 -3.91
C LYS A 186 -11.52 -5.83 -5.42
N ARG A 187 -12.43 -5.14 -6.12
CA ARG A 187 -12.25 -4.78 -7.53
C ARG A 187 -11.47 -3.50 -7.66
N TYR A 188 -10.42 -3.49 -8.47
CA TYR A 188 -9.63 -2.31 -8.78
C TYR A 188 -10.06 -1.74 -10.13
N SER A 189 -10.20 -0.42 -10.19
CA SER A 189 -10.55 0.32 -11.41
C SER A 189 -9.66 1.54 -11.56
N LYS A 190 -9.31 1.86 -12.80
CA LYS A 190 -8.72 3.16 -13.16
C LYS A 190 -9.85 4.18 -13.26
N LEU A 191 -9.72 5.31 -12.57
CA LEU A 191 -10.54 6.49 -12.83
C LEU A 191 -9.74 7.48 -13.66
N THR A 192 -10.32 7.93 -14.76
CA THR A 192 -9.78 9.01 -15.61
C THR A 192 -10.70 10.21 -15.48
N LEU A 193 -10.13 11.40 -15.23
CA LEU A 193 -10.89 12.64 -15.11
C LEU A 193 -11.05 13.28 -16.50
N ASN A 194 -12.23 13.80 -16.82
CA ASN A 194 -12.48 14.57 -18.04
C ASN A 194 -11.60 15.83 -18.16
N SER A 195 -11.21 16.40 -17.00
CA SER A 195 -10.21 17.47 -16.84
C SER A 195 -9.40 17.21 -15.57
N ALA A 196 -8.14 17.63 -15.54
CA ALA A 196 -7.35 17.54 -14.31
C ALA A 196 -8.00 18.35 -13.17
N LEU A 197 -8.02 17.79 -11.96
CA LEU A 197 -8.36 18.50 -10.74
C LEU A 197 -7.10 19.14 -10.17
N ASP A 198 -7.05 20.47 -10.20
CA ASP A 198 -5.91 21.25 -9.73
C ASP A 198 -5.50 20.92 -8.29
N ALA A 199 -4.23 21.21 -7.95
CA ALA A 199 -3.73 21.11 -6.59
C ALA A 199 -4.59 21.97 -5.64
N LYS A 200 -4.90 21.46 -4.44
CA LYS A 200 -5.72 22.17 -3.44
C LYS A 200 -7.13 22.55 -3.95
N HIS A 201 -7.77 21.69 -4.75
CA HIS A 201 -9.14 21.89 -5.21
C HIS A 201 -10.09 20.75 -4.80
N VAL A 202 -11.37 21.05 -4.78
CA VAL A 202 -12.48 20.11 -4.68
C VAL A 202 -13.43 20.34 -5.85
N ALA A 203 -13.87 19.26 -6.49
CA ALA A 203 -14.88 19.30 -7.56
C ALA A 203 -16.00 18.30 -7.28
N GLU A 204 -17.20 18.61 -7.75
CA GLU A 204 -18.33 17.69 -7.74
C GLU A 204 -18.17 16.63 -8.84
N VAL A 205 -18.54 15.39 -8.54
CA VAL A 205 -18.37 14.24 -9.44
C VAL A 205 -19.69 13.88 -10.09
N GLU A 206 -19.80 14.10 -11.41
CA GLU A 206 -20.96 13.73 -12.21
C GLU A 206 -20.74 12.42 -12.99
N GLY A 207 -21.78 11.60 -13.04
CA GLY A 207 -21.83 10.42 -13.91
C GLY A 207 -22.75 9.33 -13.38
N ALA A 208 -23.76 8.94 -14.17
CA ALA A 208 -24.74 7.93 -13.77
C ALA A 208 -24.10 6.58 -13.41
N VAL A 209 -23.08 6.13 -14.16
CA VAL A 209 -22.37 4.87 -13.90
C VAL A 209 -21.55 4.93 -12.60
N PHE A 210 -20.94 6.09 -12.30
CA PHE A 210 -20.24 6.29 -11.03
C PHE A 210 -21.24 6.27 -9.86
N LEU A 211 -22.37 6.95 -9.99
CA LEU A 211 -23.41 6.91 -8.96
C LEU A 211 -24.00 5.50 -8.81
N GLU A 212 -24.27 4.74 -9.87
CA GLU A 212 -24.80 3.38 -9.73
C GLU A 212 -23.83 2.39 -9.07
N VAL A 213 -22.51 2.51 -9.33
CA VAL A 213 -21.48 1.64 -8.77
C VAL A 213 -21.08 2.05 -7.34
N PHE A 214 -21.04 3.34 -7.02
CA PHE A 214 -20.48 3.87 -5.76
C PHE A 214 -21.52 4.57 -4.85
N ALA A 215 -22.77 4.82 -5.26
CA ALA A 215 -23.76 5.50 -4.39
C ALA A 215 -24.35 4.61 -3.28
N LYS A 216 -24.22 3.28 -3.35
CA LYS A 216 -24.66 2.31 -2.32
C LYS A 216 -23.79 2.36 -1.05
N GLY A 217 -23.77 3.51 -0.39
CA GLY A 217 -23.16 3.75 0.93
C GLY A 217 -21.63 3.87 0.95
N ASN A 218 -20.91 3.12 0.10
CA ASN A 218 -19.46 3.01 0.16
C ASN A 218 -18.77 3.88 -0.91
N LEU A 219 -18.07 4.92 -0.47
CA LEU A 219 -17.17 5.69 -1.34
C LEU A 219 -15.95 4.83 -1.75
N PRO A 220 -15.38 5.04 -2.96
CA PRO A 220 -14.18 4.35 -3.37
C PRO A 220 -12.95 4.78 -2.56
N ASN A 221 -12.08 3.80 -2.27
CA ASN A 221 -10.79 4.05 -1.64
C ASN A 221 -9.76 4.30 -2.75
N ILE A 222 -8.88 5.31 -2.62
CA ILE A 222 -7.88 5.64 -3.64
C ILE A 222 -6.59 4.84 -3.38
N HIS A 223 -5.98 4.32 -4.44
CA HIS A 223 -4.75 3.51 -4.36
C HIS A 223 -3.62 4.16 -5.14
N LEU A 224 -2.71 4.79 -4.40
CA LEU A 224 -1.44 5.28 -4.94
C LEU A 224 -0.31 4.31 -4.59
N GLN A 225 0.03 3.44 -5.54
CA GLN A 225 1.14 2.50 -5.39
C GLN A 225 2.49 3.07 -5.87
N ASN A 226 2.50 4.26 -6.49
CA ASN A 226 3.70 5.11 -6.55
C ASN A 226 3.98 5.66 -5.14
N SER A 227 4.52 4.85 -4.22
CA SER A 227 4.71 5.21 -2.80
C SER A 227 6.15 5.58 -2.41
N LEU A 228 7.13 5.41 -3.30
CA LEU A 228 8.51 5.85 -3.06
C LEU A 228 8.57 7.37 -2.96
N PHE A 229 9.45 7.89 -2.10
CA PHE A 229 9.55 9.29 -1.68
C PHE A 229 8.18 9.92 -1.40
N SER A 230 7.51 9.48 -0.34
CA SER A 230 6.22 10.06 0.09
C SER A 230 6.29 10.69 1.48
N PRO A 231 7.16 11.70 1.72
CA PRO A 231 7.20 12.43 2.97
C PRO A 231 5.89 13.16 3.29
N ARG A 232 5.73 13.50 4.57
CA ARG A 232 4.80 14.52 5.03
C ARG A 232 5.54 15.86 4.99
N LEU A 233 5.37 16.58 3.88
CA LEU A 233 6.04 17.85 3.63
C LEU A 233 5.30 18.98 4.35
N THR A 234 6.05 19.84 5.03
CA THR A 234 5.57 21.15 5.44
C THR A 234 6.17 22.21 4.52
N ILE A 235 5.35 22.90 3.74
CA ILE A 235 5.73 24.00 2.85
C ILE A 235 4.87 25.21 3.22
N GLY A 236 5.51 26.30 3.60
CA GLY A 236 4.84 27.56 3.91
C GLY A 236 4.32 27.71 5.35
N PRO A 237 3.76 28.90 5.65
CA PRO A 237 3.33 29.29 6.99
C PRO A 237 1.93 28.75 7.33
N GLU A 238 1.65 28.56 8.62
CA GLU A 238 0.27 28.32 9.08
C GLU A 238 -0.65 29.51 8.80
N ASN A 239 -0.10 30.73 8.85
CA ASN A 239 -0.78 31.97 8.46
C ASN A 239 -0.35 32.41 7.06
N GLN A 240 -1.23 32.23 6.06
CA GLN A 240 -0.98 32.60 4.66
C GLN A 240 -0.60 34.07 4.43
N ASN A 241 -0.96 34.98 5.35
CA ASN A 241 -0.63 36.40 5.21
C ASN A 241 0.78 36.77 5.72
N ALA A 242 1.52 35.81 6.28
CA ALA A 242 2.82 36.07 6.89
C ALA A 242 3.85 36.59 5.87
N GLN A 243 4.66 37.54 6.30
CA GLN A 243 5.66 38.23 5.50
C GLN A 243 7.08 37.84 5.93
N VAL A 244 8.08 38.12 5.08
CA VAL A 244 9.50 37.88 5.42
C VAL A 244 9.90 38.62 6.70
N SER A 245 9.35 39.82 6.93
CA SER A 245 9.56 40.63 8.14
C SER A 245 9.12 39.95 9.44
N ASP A 246 8.18 39.00 9.37
CA ASP A 246 7.60 38.35 10.55
C ASP A 246 8.53 37.26 11.11
N TYR A 247 9.53 36.84 10.31
CA TYR A 247 10.49 35.79 10.65
C TYR A 247 11.97 36.26 10.61
N CYS A 248 12.30 37.19 9.71
CA CYS A 248 13.67 37.58 9.33
C CYS A 248 13.90 39.10 9.45
N SER A 249 13.48 39.73 10.55
CA SER A 249 13.60 41.18 10.74
C SER A 249 15.02 41.68 10.97
N ASP A 250 15.91 40.87 11.55
CA ASP A 250 17.33 41.22 11.77
C ASP A 250 18.22 40.65 10.66
N ILE A 251 18.59 41.52 9.72
CA ILE A 251 19.45 41.20 8.57
C ILE A 251 20.92 40.91 8.93
N SER A 252 21.32 41.05 10.20
CA SER A 252 22.70 40.79 10.64
C SER A 252 22.92 39.35 11.14
N VAL A 253 21.85 38.59 11.38
CA VAL A 253 21.89 37.24 11.94
C VAL A 253 21.19 36.25 11.00
N ARG A 254 21.76 35.05 10.84
CA ARG A 254 21.14 33.97 10.04
C ARG A 254 19.73 33.68 10.57
N CYS A 255 18.73 33.92 9.74
CA CYS A 255 17.34 33.57 10.02
C CYS A 255 16.92 32.33 9.22
N TYR A 256 15.87 31.66 9.68
CA TYR A 256 15.13 30.65 8.93
C TYR A 256 13.66 31.09 8.90
N ARG A 257 13.01 30.96 7.74
CA ARG A 257 11.61 31.32 7.52
C ARG A 257 10.91 30.26 6.69
N PRO A 258 9.58 30.10 6.81
CA PRO A 258 8.82 29.33 5.83
C PRO A 258 9.02 29.89 4.40
N VAL A 259 8.70 29.04 3.43
CA VAL A 259 8.53 29.38 2.02
C VAL A 259 7.33 30.33 1.87
N LEU A 260 7.46 31.45 1.16
CA LEU A 260 6.43 32.50 1.12
C LEU A 260 6.07 32.95 -0.30
N GLY A 261 4.80 33.33 -0.49
CA GLY A 261 4.30 33.86 -1.76
C GLY A 261 4.55 32.90 -2.93
N ASP A 262 5.09 33.43 -4.04
CA ASP A 262 5.45 32.68 -5.24
C ASP A 262 6.32 31.45 -4.97
N GLU A 263 7.22 31.50 -3.97
CA GLU A 263 8.13 30.40 -3.65
C GLU A 263 7.38 29.10 -3.31
N ILE A 264 6.13 29.21 -2.82
CA ILE A 264 5.30 28.04 -2.47
C ILE A 264 5.01 27.22 -3.73
N ASN A 265 4.79 27.87 -4.87
CA ASN A 265 4.61 27.20 -6.15
C ASN A 265 5.91 26.57 -6.64
N ASP A 266 7.03 27.28 -6.52
CA ASP A 266 8.35 26.78 -6.92
C ASP A 266 8.72 25.51 -6.14
N TYR A 267 8.48 25.50 -4.82
CA TYR A 267 8.66 24.32 -3.97
C TYR A 267 7.64 23.21 -4.27
N ALA A 268 6.39 23.52 -4.64
CA ALA A 268 5.41 22.52 -5.06
C ALA A 268 5.82 21.82 -6.37
N VAL A 269 6.32 22.57 -7.35
CA VAL A 269 6.87 22.05 -8.62
C VAL A 269 8.03 21.09 -8.34
N MET A 270 8.98 21.50 -7.50
CA MET A 270 10.10 20.63 -7.11
C MET A 270 9.63 19.36 -6.38
N ALA A 271 8.70 19.50 -5.43
CA ALA A 271 8.16 18.37 -4.66
C ALA A 271 7.52 17.31 -5.56
N VAL A 272 6.66 17.72 -6.50
CA VAL A 272 5.96 16.81 -7.43
C VAL A 272 6.92 16.18 -8.43
N ASN A 273 7.88 16.94 -8.97
CA ASN A 273 8.84 16.39 -9.93
C ASN A 273 9.80 15.39 -9.27
N ILE A 274 10.32 15.67 -8.07
CA ILE A 274 11.12 14.71 -7.29
C ILE A 274 10.28 13.47 -6.95
N LYS A 275 9.04 13.65 -6.48
CA LYS A 275 8.08 12.55 -6.23
C LYS A 275 7.92 11.63 -7.44
N ASN A 276 7.68 12.19 -8.62
CA ASN A 276 7.48 11.42 -9.84
C ASN A 276 8.76 10.66 -10.25
N ILE A 277 9.94 11.25 -10.09
CA ILE A 277 11.24 10.64 -10.43
C ILE A 277 11.63 9.51 -9.48
N PHE A 278 11.39 9.65 -8.17
CA PHE A 278 11.62 8.57 -7.20
C PHE A 278 10.72 7.34 -7.40
N ASN A 279 9.72 7.41 -8.29
CA ASN A 279 8.92 6.24 -8.67
C ASN A 279 9.29 5.71 -10.06
N ARG A 280 10.53 5.99 -10.51
CA ARG A 280 11.10 5.49 -11.77
C ARG A 280 12.14 4.41 -11.55
N LYS A 281 12.05 3.37 -12.37
CA LYS A 281 12.99 2.26 -12.50
C LYS A 281 14.36 2.76 -12.94
N SER A 282 14.39 3.60 -13.98
CA SER A 282 15.64 4.22 -14.45
C SER A 282 16.33 5.04 -13.36
N PHE A 283 15.60 5.86 -12.59
CA PHE A 283 16.22 6.61 -11.50
C PHE A 283 16.69 5.72 -10.34
N LEU A 284 15.93 4.68 -9.98
CA LEU A 284 16.38 3.66 -9.02
C LEU A 284 17.67 2.97 -9.50
N ASP A 285 17.72 2.56 -10.76
CA ASP A 285 18.90 1.89 -11.33
C ASP A 285 20.10 2.84 -11.39
N THR A 286 19.94 4.09 -11.84
CA THR A 286 20.99 5.14 -11.83
C THR A 286 21.52 5.38 -10.41
N ALA A 287 20.64 5.58 -9.43
CA ALA A 287 21.07 5.86 -8.05
C ALA A 287 21.84 4.68 -7.44
N ARG A 288 21.42 3.45 -7.77
CA ARG A 288 22.10 2.24 -7.30
C ARG A 288 23.44 2.00 -7.98
N GLU A 289 23.52 2.23 -9.28
CA GLU A 289 24.77 2.14 -10.04
C GLU A 289 25.79 3.16 -9.56
N TYR A 290 25.37 4.42 -9.33
CA TYR A 290 26.22 5.46 -8.78
C TYR A 290 26.79 5.08 -7.41
N LEU A 291 25.93 4.73 -6.43
CA LEU A 291 26.38 4.40 -5.08
C LEU A 291 27.28 3.16 -5.06
N LYS A 292 27.03 2.16 -5.92
CA LYS A 292 27.90 0.97 -6.05
C LYS A 292 29.25 1.28 -6.66
N SER A 293 29.29 2.12 -7.70
CA SER A 293 30.54 2.49 -8.38
C SER A 293 31.41 3.46 -7.57
N HIS A 294 30.80 4.34 -6.77
CA HIS A 294 31.49 5.40 -6.02
C HIS A 294 31.60 5.12 -4.51
N CYS A 295 31.11 3.99 -4.00
CA CYS A 295 31.10 3.65 -2.56
C CYS A 295 32.46 3.87 -1.86
N SER A 296 33.57 3.59 -2.54
CA SER A 296 34.93 3.76 -2.01
C SER A 296 35.32 5.21 -1.68
N GLY A 297 34.62 6.20 -2.24
CA GLY A 297 34.77 7.62 -1.91
C GLY A 297 33.91 8.08 -0.73
N PHE A 298 33.04 7.21 -0.19
CA PHE A 298 32.01 7.53 0.78
C PHE A 298 32.18 6.70 2.07
N PRO A 299 32.82 7.24 3.13
CA PRO A 299 33.08 6.54 4.38
C PRO A 299 31.88 5.82 5.00
N ASP A 300 30.67 6.39 4.98
CA ASP A 300 29.49 5.71 5.54
C ASP A 300 29.05 4.52 4.65
N CYS A 301 29.32 4.58 3.34
CA CYS A 301 29.13 3.44 2.43
C CYS A 301 30.17 2.35 2.69
N VAL A 302 31.47 2.69 2.78
CA VAL A 302 32.56 1.73 3.03
C VAL A 302 32.41 1.02 4.38
N ASN A 303 32.00 1.76 5.42
CA ASN A 303 31.83 1.23 6.78
C ASN A 303 30.41 0.68 7.04
N TYR A 304 29.55 0.62 6.03
CA TYR A 304 28.20 0.10 6.18
C TYR A 304 28.21 -1.41 6.47
N THR A 305 27.64 -1.81 7.61
CA THR A 305 27.59 -3.21 8.09
C THR A 305 26.17 -3.77 8.20
N GLY A 306 25.17 -3.05 7.68
CA GLY A 306 23.79 -3.53 7.64
C GLY A 306 23.58 -4.67 6.63
N GLN A 307 22.44 -5.35 6.73
CA GLN A 307 22.18 -6.57 5.96
C GLN A 307 21.66 -6.32 4.54
N LEU A 308 21.14 -5.14 4.26
CA LEU A 308 20.64 -4.71 2.96
C LEU A 308 21.71 -3.87 2.27
N ASP A 309 22.02 -4.12 0.99
CA ASP A 309 23.05 -3.35 0.27
C ASP A 309 22.89 -1.83 0.47
N HIS A 310 23.98 -1.12 0.74
CA HIS A 310 23.96 0.30 1.14
C HIS A 310 23.19 1.19 0.16
N ASP A 311 23.29 0.92 -1.16
CA ASP A 311 22.55 1.63 -2.20
C ASP A 311 21.03 1.53 -2.00
N LEU A 312 20.55 0.31 -1.75
CA LEU A 312 19.12 0.04 -1.61
C LEU A 312 18.59 0.46 -0.24
N TYR A 313 19.40 0.31 0.81
CA TYR A 313 19.09 0.79 2.16
C TYR A 313 18.92 2.32 2.20
N THR A 314 19.87 3.07 1.65
CA THR A 314 19.81 4.55 1.67
C THR A 314 18.72 5.08 0.74
N TYR A 315 18.50 4.46 -0.42
CA TYR A 315 17.37 4.77 -1.30
C TYR A 315 16.02 4.54 -0.62
N LEU A 316 15.83 3.41 0.09
CA LEU A 316 14.61 3.16 0.86
C LEU A 316 14.48 4.10 2.06
N THR A 317 15.58 4.53 2.67
CA THR A 317 15.61 5.55 3.75
C THR A 317 14.99 6.86 3.25
N MET A 318 15.50 7.41 2.14
CA MET A 318 14.92 8.59 1.46
C MET A 318 13.48 8.35 1.00
N SER A 319 13.16 7.12 0.62
CA SER A 319 11.83 6.76 0.11
C SER A 319 10.79 6.48 1.20
N THR A 320 11.13 6.57 2.49
CA THR A 320 10.19 6.24 3.57
C THR A 320 8.94 7.12 3.55
N LYS A 321 7.78 6.46 3.58
CA LYS A 321 6.47 7.12 3.66
C LYS A 321 6.33 7.86 4.99
N THR A 322 5.68 9.02 4.95
CA THR A 322 5.29 9.88 6.09
C THR A 322 6.40 10.37 7.03
N GLN A 323 7.68 10.32 6.63
CA GLN A 323 8.71 11.11 7.32
C GLN A 323 8.31 12.59 7.28
N ASN A 324 8.31 13.27 8.43
CA ASN A 324 8.05 14.70 8.48
C ASN A 324 9.28 15.45 7.98
N VAL A 325 9.12 16.31 6.97
CA VAL A 325 10.21 17.16 6.47
C VAL A 325 9.64 18.57 6.28
N ILE A 326 10.23 19.56 6.96
CA ILE A 326 9.91 20.97 6.75
C ILE A 326 10.84 21.52 5.68
N TRP A 327 10.26 22.04 4.60
CA TRP A 327 10.97 22.78 3.58
C TRP A 327 10.87 24.28 3.90
N GLN A 328 12.02 24.94 4.00
CA GLN A 328 12.11 26.33 4.44
C GLN A 328 13.19 27.10 3.65
N VAL A 329 13.33 28.38 3.94
CA VAL A 329 14.34 29.27 3.35
C VAL A 329 15.17 29.87 4.48
N PHE A 330 16.48 30.01 4.29
CA PHE A 330 17.35 30.70 5.25
C PHE A 330 18.03 31.90 4.59
N GLY A 331 18.31 32.95 5.37
CA GLY A 331 18.83 34.21 4.83
C GLY A 331 19.90 34.88 5.68
N ASN A 332 20.19 36.14 5.35
CA ASN A 332 20.98 37.11 6.12
C ASN A 332 22.49 36.83 6.31
N VAL A 333 22.99 35.62 6.02
CA VAL A 333 24.44 35.32 6.08
C VAL A 333 24.93 34.79 4.74
N TYR A 334 25.45 35.69 3.92
CA TYR A 334 25.99 35.42 2.59
C TYR A 334 27.47 35.00 2.69
N GLY A 335 27.79 33.78 2.23
CA GLY A 335 29.08 33.11 2.44
C GLY A 335 29.00 31.79 3.21
N ALA A 336 27.82 31.44 3.71
CA ALA A 336 27.46 30.11 4.25
C ALA A 336 27.17 29.10 3.09
N PRO A 337 26.97 27.79 3.36
CA PRO A 337 26.66 26.80 2.30
C PRO A 337 25.37 27.11 1.55
N GLN A 338 25.16 26.44 0.41
CA GLN A 338 24.05 26.69 -0.51
C GLN A 338 22.67 26.36 0.10
N GLY A 339 22.68 25.39 1.00
CA GLY A 339 21.56 24.99 1.83
C GLY A 339 22.04 24.63 3.24
N LEU A 340 21.09 24.34 4.12
CA LEU A 340 21.31 23.68 5.40
C LEU A 340 20.14 22.74 5.68
N GLY A 341 20.41 21.61 6.33
CA GLY A 341 19.41 20.65 6.76
C GLY A 341 19.85 19.90 8.01
N VAL A 342 18.88 19.34 8.72
CA VAL A 342 19.12 18.43 9.85
C VAL A 342 17.90 17.54 10.03
N GLY A 343 18.11 16.32 10.50
CA GLY A 343 17.04 15.35 10.62
C GLY A 343 17.31 14.21 11.57
N TYR A 344 16.64 13.10 11.28
CA TYR A 344 16.77 11.84 12.00
C TYR A 344 16.47 10.68 11.06
N LYS A 345 17.33 9.66 11.10
CA LYS A 345 17.24 8.50 10.21
C LYS A 345 15.98 7.69 10.46
N PRO A 346 15.03 7.59 9.52
CA PRO A 346 13.92 6.66 9.68
C PRO A 346 14.45 5.22 9.67
N THR A 347 13.81 4.35 10.45
CA THR A 347 14.15 2.93 10.53
C THR A 347 13.25 2.14 9.58
N LEU A 348 13.81 1.28 8.72
CA LEU A 348 12.98 0.42 7.86
C LEU A 348 12.53 -0.84 8.62
N MET A 349 13.30 -1.31 9.62
CA MET A 349 13.01 -2.43 10.53
C MET A 349 11.67 -2.31 11.27
N LYS A 350 11.25 -1.09 11.63
CA LYS A 350 10.05 -0.89 12.45
C LYS A 350 8.85 -0.41 11.64
N THR A 351 7.68 -0.82 12.12
CA THR A 351 6.38 -0.21 11.86
C THR A 351 6.41 1.27 12.25
N TYR A 352 7.00 1.56 13.41
CA TYR A 352 7.21 2.89 13.96
C TYR A 352 8.36 3.60 13.25
N ASN A 353 8.04 4.69 12.56
CA ASN A 353 8.99 5.79 12.47
C ASN A 353 9.20 6.30 13.91
N ASP A 354 10.27 5.85 14.56
CA ASP A 354 10.86 6.48 15.75
C ASP A 354 11.46 7.87 15.41
N SER A 355 10.92 8.55 14.40
CA SER A 355 11.41 9.85 13.97
C SER A 355 11.11 10.88 15.05
N TYR A 356 12.16 11.23 15.78
CA TYR A 356 12.19 12.34 16.74
C TYR A 356 11.77 13.69 16.11
N CYS A 357 11.63 13.72 14.78
CA CYS A 357 11.04 14.76 13.96
C CYS A 357 9.51 14.87 14.04
N LEU A 358 8.92 14.37 15.12
CA LEU A 358 7.52 14.57 15.47
C LEU A 358 7.38 15.81 16.36
N PHE A 359 6.30 16.55 16.12
CA PHE A 359 5.90 17.81 16.74
C PHE A 359 6.54 18.13 18.11
N ASN A 360 7.23 19.28 18.16
CA ASN A 360 7.70 20.00 19.35
C ASN A 360 8.99 19.54 20.07
N VAL A 361 9.74 18.54 19.59
CA VAL A 361 11.01 18.12 20.26
C VAL A 361 12.27 18.40 19.43
N ARG A 362 12.29 17.98 18.16
CA ARG A 362 13.22 18.45 17.11
C ARG A 362 12.47 18.43 15.78
N SER A 363 12.74 19.36 14.87
CA SER A 363 12.18 19.33 13.52
C SER A 363 13.20 18.73 12.55
N CYS A 364 12.78 17.80 11.70
CA CYS A 364 13.51 17.48 10.48
C CYS A 364 13.24 18.60 9.48
N TRP A 365 14.28 19.23 8.95
CA TRP A 365 14.12 20.32 8.00
C TRP A 365 15.24 20.37 6.96
N ALA A 366 14.88 20.91 5.81
CA ALA A 366 15.75 21.22 4.69
C ALA A 366 15.52 22.69 4.32
N SER A 367 16.60 23.45 4.09
CA SER A 367 16.54 24.88 3.81
C SER A 367 17.49 25.29 2.70
N VAL A 368 17.00 26.06 1.74
CA VAL A 368 17.82 26.64 0.67
C VAL A 368 18.07 28.12 0.99
N GLN A 369 19.20 28.65 0.55
CA GLN A 369 19.52 30.07 0.74
C GLN A 369 18.59 30.98 -0.06
N ASP A 370 18.04 32.00 0.60
CA ASP A 370 17.13 33.03 0.07
C ASP A 370 17.49 33.54 -1.33
N ARG A 371 18.75 33.90 -1.57
CA ARG A 371 19.23 34.43 -2.86
C ARG A 371 19.10 33.48 -4.04
N PHE A 372 18.81 32.19 -3.84
CA PHE A 372 18.56 31.24 -4.92
C PHE A 372 17.07 31.13 -5.28
N VAL A 373 16.17 31.53 -4.39
CA VAL A 373 14.70 31.44 -4.56
C VAL A 373 14.02 32.81 -4.70
N ASP A 374 14.67 33.88 -4.23
CA ASP A 374 14.28 35.27 -4.46
C ASP A 374 14.49 35.67 -5.93
N LYS A 375 13.40 35.85 -6.67
CA LYS A 375 13.37 36.27 -8.09
C LYS A 375 14.06 37.62 -8.36
N THR A 376 14.33 38.44 -7.33
CA THR A 376 15.04 39.73 -7.45
C THR A 376 16.56 39.60 -7.28
N SER A 377 17.05 38.46 -6.80
CA SER A 377 18.47 38.17 -6.59
C SER A 377 19.20 37.89 -7.91
N SER A 378 20.42 38.42 -8.05
CA SER A 378 21.33 38.07 -9.16
C SER A 378 21.84 36.62 -9.11
N PHE A 379 21.58 35.90 -8.02
CA PHE A 379 21.89 34.48 -7.86
C PHE A 379 20.67 33.57 -8.07
N TYR A 380 19.48 34.12 -8.35
CA TYR A 380 18.23 33.37 -8.52
C TYR A 380 18.40 32.17 -9.44
N LYS A 381 17.83 31.03 -9.03
CA LYS A 381 17.81 29.79 -9.78
C LYS A 381 16.38 29.60 -10.28
N ASP A 382 16.15 29.98 -11.53
CA ASP A 382 14.84 29.94 -12.20
C ASP A 382 14.31 28.51 -12.37
N LEU A 383 13.85 27.89 -11.27
CA LEU A 383 13.43 26.50 -11.15
C LEU A 383 14.35 25.51 -11.89
N ASN A 384 15.65 25.83 -11.96
CA ASN A 384 16.59 25.06 -12.74
C ASN A 384 17.09 23.84 -11.96
N PHE A 385 17.68 22.89 -12.68
CA PHE A 385 18.11 21.61 -12.13
C PHE A 385 19.11 21.72 -10.96
N THR A 386 19.82 22.84 -10.82
CA THR A 386 20.69 23.10 -9.66
C THR A 386 19.91 23.43 -8.39
N LEU A 387 18.70 24.02 -8.49
CA LEU A 387 17.82 24.22 -7.33
C LEU A 387 17.23 22.88 -6.85
N TYR A 388 16.93 21.97 -7.78
CA TYR A 388 16.55 20.58 -7.48
C TYR A 388 17.64 19.82 -6.73
N ASN A 389 18.91 19.97 -7.16
CA ASN A 389 20.08 19.44 -6.45
C ASN A 389 20.11 19.96 -5.01
N TYR A 390 20.05 21.29 -4.81
CA TYR A 390 20.06 21.88 -3.47
C TYR A 390 18.91 21.39 -2.58
N ILE A 391 17.66 21.36 -3.06
CA ILE A 391 16.56 20.90 -2.21
C ILE A 391 16.63 19.39 -1.91
N LEU A 392 17.13 18.56 -2.84
CA LEU A 392 17.36 17.13 -2.55
C LEU A 392 18.51 16.93 -1.57
N HIS A 393 19.63 17.63 -1.74
CA HIS A 393 20.79 17.63 -0.83
C HIS A 393 20.36 17.90 0.60
N GLU A 394 19.62 18.99 0.83
CA GLU A 394 19.18 19.36 2.17
C GLU A 394 18.06 18.45 2.69
N THR A 395 17.26 17.88 1.79
CA THR A 395 16.31 16.83 2.16
C THR A 395 17.05 15.58 2.64
N ALA A 396 18.18 15.18 2.03
CA ALA A 396 18.98 14.05 2.51
C ALA A 396 19.45 14.24 3.97
N HIS A 397 19.90 15.45 4.35
CA HIS A 397 20.19 15.75 5.76
C HIS A 397 18.95 15.68 6.67
N ALA A 398 17.76 16.00 6.16
CA ALA A 398 16.49 15.80 6.89
C ALA A 398 16.12 14.30 7.07
N TYR A 399 16.75 13.39 6.31
CA TYR A 399 16.73 11.94 6.51
C TYR A 399 17.97 11.40 7.26
N ASP A 400 18.82 12.29 7.82
CA ASP A 400 20.09 11.94 8.49
C ASP A 400 21.07 11.19 7.58
N LEU A 401 21.03 11.50 6.29
CA LEU A 401 21.99 11.07 5.28
C LEU A 401 22.97 12.22 5.03
N ASN A 402 24.12 12.14 5.70
CA ASN A 402 25.19 13.13 5.63
C ASN A 402 25.95 13.08 4.29
N HIS A 403 26.99 13.91 4.16
CA HIS A 403 27.88 13.94 2.98
C HIS A 403 28.61 12.62 2.69
N GLU A 404 29.00 11.88 3.73
CA GLU A 404 29.73 10.61 3.63
C GLU A 404 28.85 9.42 3.20
N SER A 405 27.53 9.62 3.13
CA SER A 405 26.53 8.61 2.69
C SER A 405 26.35 8.51 1.18
N GLY A 406 26.97 9.41 0.40
CA GLY A 406 26.77 9.48 -1.06
C GLY A 406 25.41 10.00 -1.51
N TRP A 407 24.52 10.40 -0.60
CA TRP A 407 23.24 11.03 -0.94
C TRP A 407 23.31 12.55 -1.01
N ALA A 408 23.82 13.19 0.04
CA ALA A 408 23.96 14.63 0.05
C ALA A 408 25.07 15.09 -0.92
N TYR A 409 26.20 14.38 -1.05
CA TYR A 409 27.10 14.58 -2.20
C TYR A 409 26.98 13.39 -3.14
N GLY A 410 26.90 13.63 -4.45
CA GLY A 410 26.80 12.56 -5.45
C GLY A 410 25.38 12.39 -5.97
N ILE A 411 24.48 11.69 -5.27
CA ILE A 411 23.13 11.45 -5.80
C ILE A 411 22.32 12.74 -6.01
N SER A 412 22.56 13.80 -5.24
CA SER A 412 21.96 15.12 -5.50
C SER A 412 22.43 15.73 -6.83
N ASP A 413 23.69 15.50 -7.21
CA ASP A 413 24.27 15.93 -8.48
C ASP A 413 23.80 15.03 -9.64
N GLU A 414 23.69 13.72 -9.41
CA GLU A 414 23.12 12.79 -10.40
C GLU A 414 21.62 12.99 -10.62
N LEU A 415 20.86 13.46 -9.62
CA LEU A 415 19.49 13.91 -9.84
C LEU A 415 19.47 15.08 -10.84
N GLU A 416 20.40 16.04 -10.73
CA GLU A 416 20.49 17.17 -11.68
C GLU A 416 20.84 16.69 -13.10
N ASN A 417 21.74 15.71 -13.26
CA ASN A 417 22.03 15.10 -14.55
C ASN A 417 20.80 14.35 -15.11
N TYR A 418 20.22 13.45 -14.32
CA TYR A 418 19.04 12.68 -14.70
C TYR A 418 17.86 13.58 -15.08
N LEU A 419 17.63 14.67 -14.33
CA LEU A 419 16.60 15.66 -14.63
C LEU A 419 16.82 16.35 -15.97
N ARG A 420 18.07 16.66 -16.35
CA ARG A 420 18.42 17.29 -17.64
C ARG A 420 18.13 16.37 -18.83
N ASP A 421 18.36 15.07 -18.65
CA ASP A 421 18.11 14.06 -19.67
C ASP A 421 16.62 13.68 -19.76
N TYR A 422 15.91 13.68 -18.62
CA TYR A 422 14.52 13.22 -18.52
C TYR A 422 13.46 14.31 -18.72
N LEU A 423 13.68 15.54 -18.24
CA LEU A 423 12.73 16.65 -18.32
C LEU A 423 13.23 17.76 -19.23
N SER A 424 12.36 18.25 -20.11
CA SER A 424 12.55 19.57 -20.73
C SER A 424 12.52 20.66 -19.65
N THR A 425 13.22 21.78 -19.88
CA THR A 425 13.21 22.95 -18.98
C THR A 425 11.79 23.40 -18.65
N GLU A 426 10.90 23.44 -19.66
CA GLU A 426 9.48 23.76 -19.48
C GLU A 426 8.81 22.84 -18.44
N LYS A 427 8.98 21.51 -18.57
CA LYS A 427 8.45 20.54 -17.60
C LYS A 427 9.09 20.65 -16.22
N ALA A 428 10.36 21.04 -16.13
CA ALA A 428 11.04 21.24 -14.85
C ALA A 428 10.53 22.47 -14.09
N GLN A 429 10.02 23.48 -14.82
CA GLN A 429 9.47 24.71 -14.28
C GLN A 429 7.93 24.69 -14.12
N SER A 430 7.22 23.79 -14.82
CA SER A 430 5.76 23.65 -14.75
C SER A 430 5.31 22.71 -13.63
N LEU A 431 4.16 22.99 -13.02
CA LEU A 431 3.52 22.08 -12.07
C LEU A 431 2.88 20.89 -12.80
N ASN A 432 3.60 19.77 -12.87
CA ASN A 432 3.12 18.54 -13.49
C ASN A 432 2.06 17.83 -12.63
N ASN A 433 1.32 16.91 -13.24
CA ASN A 433 0.44 16.01 -12.50
C ASN A 433 1.23 15.11 -11.52
N ILE A 434 0.60 14.68 -10.44
CA ILE A 434 1.08 13.53 -9.67
C ILE A 434 0.87 12.28 -10.54
N GLU A 435 1.97 11.67 -10.95
CA GLU A 435 1.94 10.49 -11.81
C GLU A 435 1.56 9.24 -10.99
N VAL A 436 0.77 8.36 -11.60
CA VAL A 436 0.36 7.08 -10.99
C VAL A 436 1.03 5.89 -11.66
N ALA A 437 1.16 4.79 -10.94
CA ALA A 437 1.76 3.57 -11.47
C ALA A 437 0.87 3.00 -12.59
N LYS A 438 1.39 2.78 -13.80
CA LYS A 438 0.61 2.20 -14.92
C LYS A 438 0.29 0.71 -14.77
N HIS A 439 0.82 0.10 -13.72
CA HIS A 439 0.48 -1.22 -13.23
C HIS A 439 0.15 -1.13 -11.74
N LEU A 440 -0.47 -2.18 -11.21
CA LEU A 440 -0.85 -2.29 -9.81
C LEU A 440 -0.59 -3.70 -9.31
N ILE A 441 -0.26 -3.82 -8.03
CA ILE A 441 -0.37 -5.05 -7.27
C ILE A 441 -1.76 -5.05 -6.62
N GLN A 442 -2.69 -5.85 -7.14
CA GLN A 442 -4.00 -6.07 -6.51
C GLN A 442 -3.86 -7.20 -5.49
N VAL A 443 -3.83 -6.81 -4.21
CA VAL A 443 -3.74 -7.76 -3.09
C VAL A 443 -5.06 -8.50 -2.92
N LYS A 444 -5.01 -9.84 -2.95
CA LYS A 444 -6.17 -10.75 -2.79
C LYS A 444 -6.26 -11.30 -1.36
N GLU A 445 -5.13 -11.63 -0.75
CA GLU A 445 -5.05 -12.29 0.56
C GLU A 445 -3.76 -11.89 1.29
N VAL A 446 -3.84 -11.64 2.59
CA VAL A 446 -2.69 -11.47 3.48
C VAL A 446 -3.00 -12.20 4.79
N SER A 447 -2.09 -13.06 5.23
CA SER A 447 -2.13 -13.73 6.53
C SER A 447 -0.71 -14.02 7.01
N ASP A 448 -0.57 -14.43 8.27
CA ASP A 448 0.66 -14.63 9.08
C ASP A 448 1.89 -15.10 8.27
N LYS A 449 1.66 -15.98 7.29
CA LYS A 449 2.68 -16.63 6.47
C LYS A 449 2.40 -16.61 4.97
N LYS A 450 1.48 -15.78 4.47
CA LYS A 450 1.04 -15.80 3.07
C LYS A 450 0.63 -14.42 2.56
N ILE A 451 1.10 -14.07 1.37
CA ILE A 451 0.69 -12.87 0.64
C ILE A 451 0.31 -13.31 -0.78
N LYS A 452 -0.98 -13.17 -1.14
CA LYS A 452 -1.49 -13.48 -2.49
C LYS A 452 -1.94 -12.20 -3.20
N PHE A 453 -1.51 -12.03 -4.43
CA PHE A 453 -1.86 -10.89 -5.28
C PHE A 453 -1.80 -11.26 -6.77
N ASN A 454 -2.45 -10.48 -7.62
CA ASN A 454 -2.19 -10.45 -9.06
C ASN A 454 -1.60 -9.09 -9.44
N ILE A 455 -1.07 -9.00 -10.66
CA ILE A 455 -0.68 -7.74 -11.27
C ILE A 455 -1.80 -7.31 -12.22
N LEU A 456 -2.10 -6.02 -12.25
CA LEU A 456 -2.91 -5.38 -13.27
C LEU A 456 -2.02 -4.41 -14.07
N SER A 457 -2.25 -4.23 -15.37
CA SER A 457 -1.48 -3.27 -16.19
C SER A 457 -2.36 -2.65 -17.27
N GLU A 458 -2.01 -1.45 -17.71
CA GLU A 458 -2.66 -0.81 -18.87
C GLU A 458 -2.15 -1.32 -20.21
N ASN A 459 -0.95 -1.92 -20.23
CA ASN A 459 -0.33 -2.48 -21.42
C ASN A 459 -1.02 -3.80 -21.81
N ASP A 460 -1.20 -4.06 -23.10
CA ASP A 460 -1.76 -5.33 -23.60
C ASP A 460 -0.71 -6.46 -23.57
N ALA A 461 -1.22 -7.68 -23.32
CA ALA A 461 -0.55 -8.98 -23.50
C ALA A 461 0.49 -9.42 -22.45
N LEU A 462 1.03 -10.63 -22.71
CA LEU A 462 2.04 -11.32 -21.91
C LEU A 462 3.26 -10.41 -21.67
N ALA A 463 3.52 -10.06 -20.41
CA ALA A 463 4.62 -9.18 -20.03
C ALA A 463 5.55 -9.81 -18.98
N GLU A 464 6.83 -9.46 -19.07
CA GLU A 464 7.82 -9.78 -18.04
C GLU A 464 7.58 -8.89 -16.81
N VAL A 465 7.15 -9.50 -15.70
CA VAL A 465 7.03 -8.83 -14.40
C VAL A 465 8.27 -9.13 -13.57
N LYS A 466 9.01 -8.08 -13.22
CA LYS A 466 10.10 -8.15 -12.24
C LYS A 466 9.62 -7.60 -10.90
N LEU A 467 9.54 -8.48 -9.92
CA LEU A 467 9.15 -8.18 -8.55
C LEU A 467 10.39 -8.23 -7.64
N MET A 468 10.80 -7.07 -7.13
CA MET A 468 11.83 -6.97 -6.10
C MET A 468 11.18 -7.05 -4.73
N LEU A 469 11.64 -8.00 -3.92
CA LEU A 469 11.24 -8.20 -2.53
C LEU A 469 12.38 -7.68 -1.65
N ILE A 470 12.09 -6.72 -0.77
CA ILE A 470 13.11 -6.05 0.06
C ILE A 470 12.65 -5.95 1.51
N SER A 471 13.52 -6.31 2.45
CA SER A 471 13.32 -6.19 3.90
C SER A 471 14.68 -5.95 4.57
N GLU A 472 14.72 -5.23 5.70
CA GLU A 472 15.95 -5.07 6.50
C GLU A 472 16.32 -6.34 7.28
N ALA A 473 15.36 -7.24 7.50
CA ALA A 473 15.59 -8.58 8.03
C ALA A 473 15.50 -9.64 6.91
N PRO A 474 16.19 -10.79 7.01
CA PRO A 474 16.13 -11.85 6.01
C PRO A 474 14.72 -12.44 5.94
N VAL A 475 14.18 -12.64 4.73
CA VAL A 475 12.87 -13.24 4.53
C VAL A 475 13.05 -14.56 3.78
N THR A 476 12.65 -15.65 4.41
CA THR A 476 12.62 -16.97 3.76
C THR A 476 11.21 -17.23 3.24
N TYR A 477 11.10 -17.43 1.94
CA TYR A 477 9.82 -17.62 1.27
C TYR A 477 9.93 -18.56 0.07
N SER A 478 8.78 -19.04 -0.40
CA SER A 478 8.62 -19.57 -1.75
C SER A 478 7.55 -18.79 -2.50
N ALA A 479 7.67 -18.74 -3.83
CA ALA A 479 6.72 -18.08 -4.70
C ALA A 479 6.05 -19.12 -5.61
N ASP A 480 4.73 -19.03 -5.70
CA ASP A 480 3.87 -19.81 -6.60
C ASP A 480 3.14 -18.84 -7.56
N LEU A 481 2.84 -19.32 -8.76
CA LEU A 481 2.00 -18.65 -9.75
C LEU A 481 0.84 -19.59 -10.10
N ASP A 482 -0.39 -19.22 -9.75
CA ASP A 482 -1.56 -20.03 -10.10
C ASP A 482 -2.03 -19.82 -11.54
N VAL A 483 -2.88 -20.73 -12.02
CA VAL A 483 -3.42 -20.73 -13.38
C VAL A 483 -4.29 -19.52 -13.72
N MET A 484 -4.60 -18.66 -12.75
CA MET A 484 -5.34 -17.40 -12.91
C MET A 484 -4.41 -16.18 -12.82
N GLY A 485 -3.08 -16.38 -12.91
CA GLY A 485 -2.10 -15.29 -12.89
C GLY A 485 -1.82 -14.71 -11.49
N ASN A 486 -2.31 -15.31 -10.41
CA ASN A 486 -2.04 -14.81 -9.07
C ASN A 486 -0.71 -15.36 -8.55
N ILE A 487 0.16 -14.46 -8.09
CA ILE A 487 1.38 -14.78 -7.36
C ILE A 487 1.02 -14.99 -5.88
N THR A 488 1.49 -16.10 -5.31
CA THR A 488 1.39 -16.38 -3.86
C THR A 488 2.79 -16.49 -3.28
N LEU A 489 3.15 -15.56 -2.41
CA LEU A 489 4.35 -15.64 -1.57
C LEU A 489 3.98 -16.40 -0.28
N SER A 490 4.60 -17.56 -0.06
CA SER A 490 4.46 -18.35 1.16
C SER A 490 5.71 -18.15 2.02
N LEU A 491 5.57 -17.50 3.17
CA LEU A 491 6.65 -17.20 4.10
C LEU A 491 6.86 -18.41 5.04
N SER A 492 8.10 -18.77 5.37
CA SER A 492 8.34 -19.85 6.34
C SER A 492 7.93 -19.43 7.77
N GLU A 493 8.09 -18.14 8.07
CA GLU A 493 7.86 -17.49 9.35
C GLU A 493 7.13 -16.16 9.15
N ALA A 494 6.56 -15.60 10.22
CA ALA A 494 5.97 -14.27 10.15
C ALA A 494 7.06 -13.22 9.90
N LEU A 495 6.71 -12.13 9.22
CA LEU A 495 7.65 -11.03 8.99
C LEU A 495 8.12 -10.43 10.32
N THR A 496 9.44 -10.38 10.52
CA THR A 496 10.07 -9.68 11.66
C THR A 496 10.34 -8.21 11.36
N ALA A 497 10.50 -7.86 10.07
CA ALA A 497 10.61 -6.50 9.55
C ALA A 497 9.63 -6.28 8.38
N PRO A 498 9.27 -5.02 8.07
CA PRO A 498 8.46 -4.69 6.89
C PRO A 498 9.04 -5.19 5.57
N LEU A 499 8.19 -5.79 4.73
CA LEU A 499 8.51 -6.25 3.38
C LEU A 499 8.00 -5.25 2.35
N TYR A 500 8.90 -4.70 1.55
CA TYR A 500 8.59 -3.92 0.35
C TYR A 500 8.49 -4.86 -0.85
N LEU A 501 7.41 -4.70 -1.62
CA LEU A 501 7.24 -5.28 -2.96
C LEU A 501 7.31 -4.16 -3.98
N ILE A 502 8.36 -4.15 -4.81
CA ILE A 502 8.53 -3.20 -5.91
C ILE A 502 8.41 -3.96 -7.23
N ALA A 503 7.36 -3.69 -8.00
CA ALA A 503 7.11 -4.31 -9.30
C ALA A 503 7.40 -3.36 -10.47
N SER A 504 8.04 -3.89 -11.50
CA SER A 504 8.15 -3.29 -12.84
C SER A 504 7.62 -4.28 -13.89
N VAL A 505 7.03 -3.77 -14.97
CA VAL A 505 6.33 -4.58 -15.98
C VAL A 505 6.86 -4.20 -17.37
N GLY A 506 7.52 -5.15 -18.03
CA GLY A 506 8.16 -4.96 -19.33
C GLY A 506 9.15 -3.79 -19.33
N ASP A 507 9.04 -2.96 -20.37
CA ASP A 507 9.84 -1.75 -20.56
C ASP A 507 9.26 -0.51 -19.87
N ASP A 508 8.21 -0.65 -19.04
CA ASP A 508 7.70 0.50 -18.31
C ASP A 508 8.70 0.98 -17.25
N ASP A 509 8.82 2.30 -17.18
CA ASP A 509 9.74 2.98 -16.29
C ASP A 509 9.11 3.28 -14.93
N PHE A 510 7.78 3.27 -14.78
CA PHE A 510 7.18 3.48 -13.46
C PHE A 510 7.27 2.25 -12.54
N LEU A 511 7.41 2.49 -11.24
CA LEU A 511 7.53 1.47 -10.20
C LEU A 511 6.27 1.38 -9.34
N THR A 512 5.66 0.20 -9.29
CA THR A 512 4.58 -0.09 -8.35
C THR A 512 5.16 -0.57 -7.04
N THR A 513 4.90 0.13 -5.93
CA THR A 513 5.45 -0.17 -4.61
C THR A 513 4.35 -0.38 -3.57
N LEU A 514 4.38 -1.55 -2.92
CA LEU A 514 3.63 -1.84 -1.69
C LEU A 514 4.59 -2.12 -0.52
N ARG A 515 4.16 -1.77 0.69
CA ARG A 515 4.86 -2.11 1.95
C ARG A 515 3.92 -2.91 2.84
N PHE A 516 4.33 -4.12 3.20
CA PHE A 516 3.64 -4.98 4.17
C PHE A 516 4.35 -4.85 5.51
N ASN A 517 3.64 -4.37 6.52
CA ASN A 517 4.18 -4.17 7.86
C ASN A 517 4.20 -5.51 8.63
N ASN A 518 5.24 -5.76 9.44
CA ASN A 518 5.33 -6.92 10.34
C ASN A 518 4.12 -7.02 11.30
N GLU A 519 3.68 -5.92 11.93
CA GLU A 519 2.45 -5.86 12.72
C GLU A 519 1.14 -5.98 11.91
N GLY A 520 1.22 -5.95 10.58
CA GLY A 520 0.06 -5.95 9.68
C GLY A 520 -0.41 -7.34 9.25
N ILE A 521 0.42 -8.37 9.39
CA ILE A 521 0.20 -9.67 8.73
C ILE A 521 -0.50 -10.71 9.63
N GLY A 522 -0.43 -10.59 10.97
CA GLY A 522 -0.98 -11.61 11.90
C GLY A 522 -1.76 -11.08 13.12
N LEU A 523 -2.05 -9.78 13.23
CA LEU A 523 -2.92 -9.29 14.30
C LEU A 523 -4.39 -9.57 13.95
N GLN A 524 -5.03 -10.49 14.69
CA GLN A 524 -6.50 -10.59 14.73
C GLN A 524 -7.08 -9.31 15.35
N LYS A 525 -7.32 -8.30 14.51
CA LYS A 525 -7.91 -7.02 14.92
C LYS A 525 -9.43 -7.13 14.93
N ASN A 526 -10.05 -6.89 16.09
CA ASN A 526 -11.48 -6.58 16.16
C ASN A 526 -11.69 -5.27 15.37
N THR A 527 -12.20 -5.43 14.15
CA THR A 527 -12.38 -4.38 13.15
C THR A 527 -13.87 -4.14 12.92
N PHE A 528 -14.26 -2.87 12.83
CA PHE A 528 -15.64 -2.46 12.61
C PHE A 528 -15.66 -1.37 11.55
N THR A 529 -16.46 -1.53 10.49
CA THR A 529 -16.58 -0.54 9.42
C THR A 529 -17.88 0.25 9.60
N ILE A 530 -17.78 1.57 9.80
CA ILE A 530 -18.94 2.44 10.06
C ILE A 530 -18.91 3.65 9.12
N GLY A 531 -19.51 3.47 7.94
CA GLY A 531 -19.37 4.39 6.81
C GLY A 531 -18.01 4.19 6.12
N ASN A 532 -17.33 5.28 5.79
CA ASN A 532 -15.99 5.28 5.18
C ASN A 532 -14.84 5.03 6.18
N GLN A 533 -15.13 4.73 7.44
CA GLN A 533 -14.15 4.59 8.51
C GLN A 533 -14.06 3.16 9.01
N THR A 534 -12.86 2.59 8.97
CA THR A 534 -12.54 1.30 9.57
C THR A 534 -11.92 1.52 10.95
N PHE A 535 -12.68 1.19 11.98
CA PHE A 535 -12.28 1.23 13.37
C PHE A 535 -11.52 -0.05 13.69
N TYR A 536 -10.34 0.07 14.32
CA TYR A 536 -9.62 -1.08 14.88
C TYR A 536 -9.26 -0.79 16.33
N VAL A 537 -9.64 -1.73 17.21
CA VAL A 537 -9.28 -1.68 18.64
C VAL A 537 -7.88 -2.26 18.78
N MET A 538 -6.99 -1.54 19.46
CA MET A 538 -5.66 -2.04 19.82
C MET A 538 -5.47 -1.99 21.33
N ASN A 539 -5.11 -3.14 21.87
CA ASN A 539 -4.98 -3.36 23.31
C ASN A 539 -3.54 -3.10 23.78
N ASN A 540 -3.36 -2.78 25.06
CA ASN A 540 -2.05 -2.66 25.71
C ASN A 540 -1.57 -3.99 26.32
N ASP A 541 -1.58 -5.06 25.52
CA ASP A 541 -1.38 -6.43 26.03
C ASP A 541 0.10 -6.80 26.28
N ASN A 542 1.07 -5.95 25.87
CA ASN A 542 2.51 -6.21 25.98
C ASN A 542 3.19 -5.34 27.07
N GLU A 543 4.22 -5.89 27.73
CA GLU A 543 5.02 -5.17 28.74
C GLU A 543 5.67 -3.88 28.20
N GLU A 544 6.10 -3.87 26.94
CA GLU A 544 6.74 -2.70 26.29
C GLU A 544 5.82 -1.47 26.22
N THR A 545 4.51 -1.67 26.07
CA THR A 545 3.55 -0.58 25.84
C THR A 545 3.02 0.04 27.14
N GLN A 546 3.27 -0.58 28.29
CA GLN A 546 2.85 -0.10 29.63
C GLN A 546 3.55 1.21 30.05
N HIS A 547 4.73 1.50 29.47
CA HIS A 547 5.56 2.66 29.80
C HIS A 547 5.32 3.87 28.90
N LEU A 548 4.54 3.72 27.82
CA LEU A 548 4.29 4.77 26.85
C LEU A 548 3.41 5.89 27.42
N THR A 549 3.66 7.10 26.92
CA THR A 549 2.75 8.24 27.06
C THR A 549 1.65 8.19 25.99
N PRO A 550 0.46 8.80 26.23
CA PRO A 550 -0.64 8.87 25.27
C PRO A 550 -0.23 9.29 23.85
N PRO A 551 0.63 10.31 23.63
CA PRO A 551 1.10 10.65 22.29
C PRO A 551 1.88 9.52 21.60
N GLN A 552 2.75 8.81 22.33
CA GLN A 552 3.49 7.66 21.81
C GLN A 552 2.57 6.47 21.50
N PHE A 553 1.50 6.28 22.28
CA PHE A 553 0.51 5.24 22.01
C PHE A 553 -0.41 5.62 20.84
N PHE A 554 -0.78 6.89 20.69
CA PHE A 554 -1.53 7.39 19.53
C PHE A 554 -0.76 7.28 18.21
N GLN A 555 0.57 7.34 18.22
CA GLN A 555 1.39 7.10 17.02
C GLN A 555 1.13 5.72 16.41
N LYS A 556 0.78 4.70 17.22
CA LYS A 556 0.38 3.37 16.72
C LYS A 556 -0.77 3.43 15.69
N CYS A 557 -1.66 4.41 15.80
CA CYS A 557 -2.74 4.61 14.84
C CYS A 557 -2.24 5.20 13.50
N LEU A 558 -1.35 6.20 13.56
CA LEU A 558 -0.78 6.88 12.38
C LEU A 558 -0.05 5.91 11.46
N ILE A 559 0.59 4.90 12.04
CA ILE A 559 1.38 3.86 11.35
C ILE A 559 0.51 2.85 10.60
N GLY A 560 -0.71 2.61 11.09
CA GLY A 560 -1.72 1.84 10.36
C GLY A 560 -2.37 2.62 9.21
N GLY A 561 -1.85 3.81 8.85
CA GLY A 561 -2.49 4.73 7.91
C GLY A 561 -3.83 5.25 8.40
N GLY A 562 -4.05 5.25 9.71
CA GLY A 562 -5.22 5.82 10.36
C GLY A 562 -4.87 7.00 11.24
N ARG A 563 -5.82 7.41 12.09
CA ARG A 563 -5.63 8.40 13.15
C ARG A 563 -6.12 7.83 14.48
N PRO A 564 -5.63 8.30 15.64
CA PRO A 564 -6.28 7.99 16.90
C PRO A 564 -7.73 8.47 16.88
N ALA A 565 -8.63 7.67 17.46
CA ALA A 565 -10.01 8.07 17.62
C ALA A 565 -10.11 9.30 18.52
N TYR A 566 -10.95 10.25 18.12
CA TYR A 566 -11.44 11.29 19.01
C TYR A 566 -12.61 10.74 19.84
N LYS A 567 -12.94 11.42 20.93
CA LYS A 567 -14.11 11.09 21.78
C LYS A 567 -15.37 10.78 20.96
N SER A 568 -15.71 11.63 19.99
CA SER A 568 -16.88 11.47 19.11
C SER A 568 -16.88 10.15 18.34
N ASP A 569 -15.69 9.71 17.90
CA ASP A 569 -15.54 8.47 17.16
C ASP A 569 -15.68 7.24 18.08
N VAL A 570 -15.23 7.33 19.34
CA VAL A 570 -15.45 6.26 20.34
C VAL A 570 -16.93 6.08 20.65
N PHE A 571 -17.69 7.17 20.80
CA PHE A 571 -19.15 7.11 20.93
C PHE A 571 -19.79 6.48 19.68
N LYS A 572 -19.40 6.90 18.47
CA LYS A 572 -19.86 6.32 17.19
C LYS A 572 -19.62 4.80 17.12
N LEU A 573 -18.47 4.31 17.59
CA LEU A 573 -18.21 2.87 17.66
C LEU A 573 -19.06 2.17 18.72
N TYR A 574 -19.17 2.72 19.93
CA TYR A 574 -19.97 2.13 21.02
C TYR A 574 -21.44 1.99 20.63
N ASP A 575 -22.04 3.04 20.05
CA ASP A 575 -23.44 3.02 19.62
C ASP A 575 -23.67 1.99 18.50
N PHE A 576 -22.74 1.88 17.55
CA PHE A 576 -22.77 0.85 16.52
C PHE A 576 -22.68 -0.56 17.11
N VAL A 577 -21.74 -0.80 18.04
CA VAL A 577 -21.58 -2.11 18.68
C VAL A 577 -22.85 -2.47 19.46
N LYS A 578 -23.37 -1.55 20.28
CA LYS A 578 -24.58 -1.75 21.11
C LYS A 578 -25.84 -2.00 20.28
N ALA A 579 -25.93 -1.42 19.08
CA ALA A 579 -27.08 -1.62 18.18
C ALA A 579 -27.03 -2.96 17.43
N ASN A 580 -25.84 -3.48 17.11
CA ASN A 580 -25.67 -4.67 16.26
C ASN A 580 -25.31 -5.95 17.02
N PHE A 581 -24.70 -5.81 18.20
CA PHE A 581 -24.30 -6.91 19.07
C PHE A 581 -24.92 -6.67 20.44
N GLN A 582 -25.69 -7.64 20.95
CA GLN A 582 -26.56 -7.47 22.14
C GLN A 582 -25.79 -7.26 23.48
N SER A 583 -24.47 -7.11 23.42
CA SER A 583 -23.58 -6.72 24.52
C SER A 583 -22.34 -6.01 23.95
N SER A 584 -21.64 -5.19 24.74
CA SER A 584 -20.39 -4.53 24.33
C SER A 584 -19.16 -5.46 24.27
N ALA A 585 -19.38 -6.79 24.31
CA ALA A 585 -18.36 -7.82 24.38
C ALA A 585 -17.24 -7.81 23.30
N PRO A 586 -17.42 -7.33 22.05
CA PRO A 586 -16.32 -7.34 21.08
C PRO A 586 -15.32 -6.18 21.26
N ILE A 587 -15.52 -5.28 22.24
CA ILE A 587 -14.50 -4.33 22.67
C ILE A 587 -13.79 -4.94 23.89
N SER A 588 -12.59 -5.49 23.68
CA SER A 588 -11.90 -6.35 24.66
C SER A 588 -11.54 -5.69 26.00
N TYR A 589 -11.60 -4.36 26.09
CA TYR A 589 -11.26 -3.60 27.30
C TYR A 589 -12.32 -2.55 27.63
N ASN A 590 -12.75 -2.54 28.88
CA ASN A 590 -13.67 -1.55 29.42
C ASN A 590 -13.06 -0.15 29.57
N THR A 591 -11.79 0.08 29.17
CA THR A 591 -11.16 1.40 29.21
C THR A 591 -10.42 1.72 27.92
N ILE A 592 -10.76 2.85 27.32
CA ILE A 592 -10.20 3.39 26.09
C ILE A 592 -9.54 4.74 26.36
N ILE A 593 -8.46 5.01 25.64
CA ILE A 593 -7.86 6.34 25.52
C ILE A 593 -8.16 6.90 24.13
N ALA A 594 -8.67 8.12 24.08
CA ALA A 594 -9.02 8.83 22.85
C ALA A 594 -8.39 10.22 22.81
N ALA A 595 -8.02 10.68 21.62
CA ALA A 595 -7.39 11.98 21.43
C ALA A 595 -8.39 13.14 21.66
N ASP A 596 -7.90 14.28 22.15
CA ASP A 596 -8.70 15.49 22.41
C ASP A 596 -8.56 16.52 21.26
N GLY A 597 -8.21 16.05 20.06
CA GLY A 597 -7.87 16.88 18.89
C GLY A 597 -6.37 17.18 18.74
N PRO A 598 -5.93 17.71 17.57
CA PRO A 598 -4.51 17.90 17.25
C PRO A 598 -3.80 19.02 18.03
N SER A 599 -4.54 19.92 18.69
CA SER A 599 -4.00 21.11 19.37
C SER A 599 -3.99 21.04 20.90
N ASN A 600 -4.50 19.96 21.50
CA ASN A 600 -4.70 19.84 22.94
C ASN A 600 -3.67 18.89 23.58
N ASN A 601 -2.95 19.36 24.60
CA ASN A 601 -2.07 18.53 25.45
C ASN A 601 -2.86 17.60 26.41
N ARG A 602 -3.99 17.07 25.95
CA ARG A 602 -4.94 16.27 26.72
C ARG A 602 -5.44 15.07 25.93
N PHE A 603 -5.95 14.09 26.66
CA PHE A 603 -6.65 12.94 26.12
C PHE A 603 -7.87 12.63 26.97
N HIS A 604 -8.86 11.97 26.36
CA HIS A 604 -10.01 11.40 27.05
C HIS A 604 -9.65 10.00 27.53
N TYR A 605 -9.73 9.79 28.83
CA TYR A 605 -9.89 8.47 29.43
C TYR A 605 -11.38 8.15 29.39
N MET A 606 -11.76 7.03 28.78
CA MET A 606 -13.15 6.66 28.54
C MET A 606 -13.40 5.25 29.06
N GLN A 607 -14.25 5.11 30.08
CA GLN A 607 -14.63 3.82 30.66
C GLN A 607 -15.98 3.37 30.10
N ILE A 608 -16.00 2.25 29.40
CA ILE A 608 -17.21 1.63 28.83
C ILE A 608 -17.89 0.75 29.88
N SER A 609 -19.21 0.84 29.93
CA SER A 609 -20.12 -0.04 30.67
C SER A 609 -21.40 -0.30 29.87
N ASP A 610 -22.22 -1.24 30.33
CA ASP A 610 -23.56 -1.49 29.77
C ASP A 610 -24.47 -0.24 29.88
N SER A 611 -24.27 0.57 30.94
CA SER A 611 -25.05 1.80 31.18
C SER A 611 -24.61 3.00 30.35
N GLY A 612 -23.40 3.00 29.77
CA GLY A 612 -22.89 4.10 28.95
C GLY A 612 -21.36 4.20 28.98
N ILE A 613 -20.85 5.36 28.52
CA ILE A 613 -19.42 5.69 28.58
C ILE A 613 -19.20 6.86 29.53
N ASP A 614 -18.50 6.60 30.63
CA ASP A 614 -17.97 7.65 31.52
C ASP A 614 -16.63 8.14 30.98
N TYR A 615 -16.32 9.43 31.12
CA TYR A 615 -15.05 9.97 30.61
C TYR A 615 -14.50 11.14 31.42
N HIS A 616 -13.16 11.24 31.44
CA HIS A 616 -12.39 12.27 32.12
C HIS A 616 -11.22 12.73 31.24
N HIS A 617 -10.83 14.01 31.33
CA HIS A 617 -9.65 14.52 30.64
C HIS A 617 -8.40 14.38 31.51
N TYR A 618 -7.31 13.92 30.90
CA TYR A 618 -5.99 13.83 31.52
C TYR A 618 -4.94 14.52 30.64
N TRP A 619 -3.84 14.96 31.25
CA TRP A 619 -2.71 15.58 30.53
C TRP A 619 -1.82 14.52 29.86
N THR A 620 -1.33 14.80 28.66
CA THR A 620 -0.56 13.87 27.81
C THR A 620 0.78 13.39 28.37
N ASN A 621 1.24 13.94 29.50
CA ASN A 621 2.40 13.46 30.25
C ASN A 621 2.07 12.35 31.28
N SER A 622 0.79 12.02 31.46
CA SER A 622 0.35 10.92 32.33
C SER A 622 0.69 9.56 31.70
N LYS A 623 1.21 8.61 32.48
CA LYS A 623 1.42 7.24 31.99
C LYS A 623 0.09 6.50 31.82
N ILE A 624 0.02 5.61 30.83
CA ILE A 624 -1.22 4.94 30.41
C ILE A 624 -1.63 3.80 31.36
N GLY A 625 -0.67 2.97 31.79
CA GLY A 625 -0.96 1.73 32.53
C GLY A 625 -1.31 0.56 31.61
N ALA A 626 -1.24 -0.67 32.12
CA ALA A 626 -1.27 -1.91 31.31
C ALA A 626 -2.67 -2.36 30.85
N ASP A 627 -3.74 -1.73 31.31
CA ASP A 627 -5.13 -2.23 31.20
C ASP A 627 -6.01 -1.37 30.27
N LYS A 628 -5.38 -0.73 29.27
CA LYS A 628 -6.00 0.31 28.42
C LYS A 628 -5.95 -0.08 26.95
N SER A 629 -6.97 0.32 26.20
CA SER A 629 -6.96 0.23 24.73
C SER A 629 -6.96 1.60 24.08
N ILE A 630 -6.59 1.66 22.81
CA ILE A 630 -6.88 2.77 21.90
C ILE A 630 -7.74 2.26 20.76
N ILE A 631 -8.69 3.10 20.32
CA ILE A 631 -9.32 2.92 19.03
C ILE A 631 -8.52 3.74 18.02
N CYS A 632 -8.18 3.11 16.91
CA CYS A 632 -7.66 3.78 15.75
C CYS A 632 -8.68 3.74 14.62
N ILE A 633 -8.63 4.74 13.76
CA ILE A 633 -9.57 4.93 12.67
C ILE A 633 -8.77 5.01 11.39
N GLN A 634 -8.88 3.98 10.58
CA GLN A 634 -8.39 4.00 9.23
C GLN A 634 -9.42 4.67 8.34
N GLU A 635 -9.04 5.79 7.76
CA GLU A 635 -9.72 6.37 6.60
C GLU A 635 -9.11 5.67 5.37
N SER A 636 -9.57 4.43 5.16
CA SER A 636 -9.53 3.62 3.92
C SER A 636 -8.23 3.36 3.12
N ASP A 637 -7.06 3.87 3.53
CA ASP A 637 -5.83 3.86 2.70
C ASP A 637 -4.74 2.82 3.08
N VAL A 638 -5.07 1.85 3.95
CA VAL A 638 -4.20 0.71 4.28
C VAL A 638 -4.97 -0.61 4.14
N VAL A 639 -4.29 -1.63 3.62
CA VAL A 639 -4.86 -2.98 3.50
C VAL A 639 -4.79 -3.69 4.85
N SER A 640 -5.72 -3.33 5.75
CA SER A 640 -6.26 -4.28 6.72
C SER A 640 -7.47 -4.97 6.07
N LEU A 641 -7.45 -6.29 5.99
CA LEU A 641 -8.60 -7.08 5.56
C LEU A 641 -9.19 -7.76 6.80
N SER A 642 -10.47 -7.50 7.03
CA SER A 642 -11.29 -8.15 8.06
C SER A 642 -11.52 -9.62 7.71
N ASN A 643 -11.40 -10.51 8.70
CA ASN A 643 -11.86 -11.88 8.54
C ASN A 643 -13.39 -11.91 8.36
N THR A 644 -13.86 -12.70 7.40
CA THR A 644 -15.21 -13.25 7.42
C THR A 644 -15.39 -14.14 8.65
N GLN A 645 -16.51 -13.98 9.36
CA GLN A 645 -17.10 -15.07 10.16
C GLN A 645 -17.84 -16.05 9.25
#